data_AF-A0A7J3AYX4-F1
#
_entry.id   AF-A0A7J3AYX4-F1
#
_cell.length_a   1.000
_cell.length_b   1.000
_cell.length_c   1.000
_cell.angle_alpha   90.00
_cell.angle_beta   90.00
_cell.angle_gamma   90.00
#
_symmetry.space_group_name_H-M   'P 1'
#
loop_
_entity.id
_entity.type
_entity.pdbx_description
1 polymer ?
#
loop_
_entity_poly.entity_id
_entity_poly.type
_entity_poly.pdbx_seq_one_letter_code
_entity_poly.pdbx_strand_id
1 'polypeptide(L)'
;VPLHPRFTYYWEHITSEELLKLAGAIRNSERAEIDLNEDIKRILELLGVPHRVQNGKIVLDEEDWKALSYIASKLPESLELPRYATIKVLNQYLDVKVMPKGPTKIGMRVGRPEKAKPRKMKPPVNLLFPVGNLKGSSRSLDLAYEKGSVNVEVALRLCRKCGSRTTLFRCPNCGSPTYKISFCPICGKQVNGKCQDHPNAEPVPYRSVKLNIREEVDRALRKLGESPGILERVKGVKGLTSGSKIPEPIEKGILRAKHGLSVFKDGTVRFDAVNAVLTHFKPEEIGVSVEKLRELGYLEDVEGKYLEREDQLLELKVQDIIIPRAAAKYLLSIANYIDELLVKFYGLEPFYNLRDESDLIGQLVLTISPHTFVANLARIIGFTNADVIFAHPFLHAAKRRNVDGDEDSIMLALDALINFSREFLPSSPGGREDAPLLLVTKVDPKYIDDEVYNMEVSELPPEFYEATYKFEDPSKLKGIIETVGSRIEAGDLYPKIVGSIETSRMDLGPLQTTYRKLETMSDKMEAHFSLERKIRAVDEKDALSRALTSHFLRDIIGNLRKFGQQEFRCSECNAKYRRPPISGRCPRCGGNIVLTVHKGTVLKYLKPTLELIRRYGMEGYLSQRVKLIEGEISSLFKEEKINSADLSRFLCDERKVKLVDFL
;
A
#
# COMPACT_ATOMS: atom_id res chain seq x y z
N VAL A 1 -44.09 15.40 9.54
CA VAL A 1 -42.67 15.15 9.18
C VAL A 1 -41.84 16.39 9.49
N PRO A 2 -40.57 16.26 9.91
CA PRO A 2 -39.68 17.40 10.15
C PRO A 2 -39.37 18.22 8.90
N LEU A 3 -38.76 19.39 9.07
CA LEU A 3 -38.22 20.19 7.98
C LEU A 3 -37.19 19.37 7.18
N HIS A 4 -37.22 19.49 5.85
CA HIS A 4 -36.36 18.71 4.96
C HIS A 4 -34.86 18.96 5.25
N PRO A 5 -33.99 17.93 5.24
CA PRO A 5 -32.56 18.08 5.59
C PRO A 5 -31.77 19.10 4.73
N ARG A 6 -32.21 19.33 3.48
CA ARG A 6 -31.65 20.38 2.59
C ARG A 6 -31.75 21.79 3.20
N PHE A 7 -32.84 22.07 3.91
CA PHE A 7 -33.14 23.37 4.55
C PHE A 7 -32.95 23.34 6.07
N THR A 8 -32.44 22.23 6.60
CA THR A 8 -31.98 22.14 7.98
C THR A 8 -30.52 22.56 8.01
N TYR A 9 -30.18 23.63 8.72
CA TYR A 9 -28.80 24.12 8.87
C TYR A 9 -28.17 23.59 10.17
N TYR A 10 -26.87 23.85 10.39
CA TYR A 10 -26.17 23.43 11.62
C TYR A 10 -26.53 24.31 12.83
N TRP A 11 -27.81 24.35 13.20
CA TRP A 11 -28.36 25.15 14.28
C TRP A 11 -27.72 24.85 15.65
N GLU A 12 -27.15 23.65 15.82
CA GLU A 12 -26.35 23.24 16.97
C GLU A 12 -25.01 24.00 17.12
N HIS A 13 -24.56 24.74 16.11
CA HIS A 13 -23.29 25.48 16.15
C HIS A 13 -23.43 26.94 16.58
N ILE A 14 -24.64 27.43 16.80
CA ILE A 14 -24.90 28.81 17.19
C ILE A 14 -25.72 28.86 18.47
N THR A 15 -25.62 29.97 19.18
CA THR A 15 -26.41 30.30 20.37
C THR A 15 -27.77 30.87 20.02
N SER A 16 -28.68 30.91 20.98
CA SER A 16 -29.99 31.55 20.82
C SER A 16 -29.88 33.08 20.58
N GLU A 17 -28.86 33.73 21.14
CA GLU A 17 -28.55 35.14 20.91
C GLU A 17 -28.15 35.40 19.45
N GLU A 18 -27.26 34.56 18.91
CA GLU A 18 -26.83 34.61 17.52
C GLU A 18 -27.99 34.33 16.55
N LEU A 19 -28.89 33.40 16.91
CA LEU A 19 -30.10 33.14 16.14
C LEU A 19 -30.98 34.39 16.04
N LEU A 20 -31.20 35.12 17.15
CA LEU A 20 -32.00 36.34 17.13
C LEU A 20 -31.33 37.46 16.34
N LYS A 21 -30.00 37.62 16.45
CA LYS A 21 -29.24 38.57 15.62
C LYS A 21 -29.44 38.28 14.13
N LEU A 22 -29.35 37.02 13.74
CA LEU A 22 -29.59 36.59 12.36
C LEU A 22 -31.03 36.87 11.93
N ALA A 23 -32.01 36.51 12.76
CA ALA A 23 -33.43 36.74 12.47
C ALA A 23 -33.73 38.25 12.29
N GLY A 24 -33.16 39.11 13.14
CA GLY A 24 -33.28 40.56 13.02
C GLY A 24 -32.68 41.08 11.72
N ALA A 25 -31.48 40.62 11.35
CA ALA A 25 -30.83 40.99 10.10
C ALA A 25 -31.66 40.59 8.86
N ILE A 26 -32.31 39.43 8.90
CA ILE A 26 -33.19 38.95 7.83
C ILE A 26 -34.48 39.78 7.77
N ARG A 27 -35.12 40.09 8.91
CA ARG A 27 -36.36 40.91 8.94
C ARG A 27 -36.14 42.32 8.41
N ASN A 28 -34.97 42.89 8.66
CA ASN A 28 -34.62 44.25 8.23
C ASN A 28 -34.24 44.32 6.75
N SER A 29 -34.20 43.19 6.04
CA SER A 29 -33.95 43.17 4.60
C SER A 29 -35.18 42.73 3.82
N GLU A 30 -35.47 43.47 2.74
CA GLU A 30 -36.59 43.20 1.84
C GLU A 30 -36.27 42.16 0.77
N ARG A 31 -34.98 41.82 0.56
CA ARG A 31 -34.49 40.93 -0.49
C ARG A 31 -33.47 39.96 0.07
N ALA A 32 -33.01 39.01 -0.75
CA ALA A 32 -31.94 38.07 -0.41
C ALA A 32 -30.54 38.73 -0.26
N GLU A 33 -30.49 40.00 0.15
CA GLU A 33 -29.28 40.80 0.35
C GLU A 33 -29.30 41.39 1.76
N ILE A 34 -28.35 41.00 2.60
CA ILE A 34 -28.20 41.54 3.96
C ILE A 34 -26.98 42.45 3.96
N ASP A 35 -27.02 43.60 4.63
CA ASP A 35 -25.83 44.45 4.76
C ASP A 35 -24.68 43.69 5.43
N LEU A 36 -23.46 43.88 4.93
CA LEU A 36 -22.30 43.14 5.44
C LEU A 36 -22.03 43.50 6.90
N ASN A 37 -22.25 42.53 7.77
CA ASN A 37 -21.90 42.54 9.17
C ASN A 37 -21.08 41.29 9.47
N GLU A 38 -19.88 41.46 10.02
CA GLU A 38 -18.95 40.36 10.28
C GLU A 38 -19.52 39.30 11.25
N ASP A 39 -20.33 39.71 12.23
CA ASP A 39 -20.99 38.77 13.15
C ASP A 39 -22.02 37.93 12.40
N ILE A 40 -22.88 38.56 11.58
CA ILE A 40 -23.91 37.86 10.79
C ILE A 40 -23.26 36.94 9.77
N LYS A 41 -22.21 37.42 9.10
CA LYS A 41 -21.40 36.61 8.19
C LYS A 41 -20.85 35.38 8.91
N ARG A 42 -20.28 35.55 10.10
CA ARG A 42 -19.74 34.44 10.88
C ARG A 42 -20.84 33.44 11.27
N ILE A 43 -22.02 33.90 11.66
CA ILE A 43 -23.16 33.04 11.98
C ILE A 43 -23.58 32.19 10.77
N LEU A 44 -23.69 32.80 9.59
CA LEU A 44 -24.03 32.10 8.34
C LEU A 44 -22.97 31.04 7.98
N GLU A 45 -21.68 31.34 8.18
CA GLU A 45 -20.58 30.36 8.01
C GLU A 45 -20.68 29.19 9.00
N LEU A 46 -21.04 29.45 10.27
CA LEU A 46 -21.20 28.41 11.29
C LEU A 46 -22.37 27.47 10.98
N LEU A 47 -23.48 28.05 10.48
CA LEU A 47 -24.68 27.35 10.03
C LEU A 47 -24.48 26.56 8.72
N GLY A 48 -23.44 26.90 7.94
CA GLY A 48 -23.17 26.29 6.64
C GLY A 48 -24.15 26.74 5.56
N VAL A 49 -24.63 27.98 5.64
CA VAL A 49 -25.51 28.58 4.62
C VAL A 49 -24.67 29.08 3.45
N PRO A 50 -24.89 28.59 2.21
CA PRO A 50 -24.21 29.11 1.02
C PRO A 50 -24.54 30.60 0.83
N HIS A 51 -23.51 31.44 0.72
CA HIS A 51 -23.67 32.88 0.52
C HIS A 51 -22.47 33.49 -0.22
N ARG A 52 -22.68 34.66 -0.83
CA ARG A 52 -21.64 35.45 -1.51
C ARG A 52 -21.56 36.84 -0.90
N VAL A 53 -20.40 37.49 -0.98
CA VAL A 53 -20.25 38.89 -0.60
C VAL A 53 -20.04 39.72 -1.85
N GLN A 54 -20.96 40.65 -2.14
CA GLN A 54 -20.92 41.53 -3.31
C GLN A 54 -21.36 42.94 -2.92
N ASN A 55 -20.62 43.96 -3.37
CA ASN A 55 -20.94 45.37 -3.14
C ASN A 55 -21.21 45.73 -1.65
N GLY A 56 -20.49 45.12 -0.72
CA GLY A 56 -20.70 45.34 0.72
C GLY A 56 -21.96 44.69 1.30
N LYS A 57 -22.55 43.71 0.60
CA LYS A 57 -23.71 42.94 1.05
C LYS A 57 -23.45 41.43 1.00
N ILE A 58 -24.13 40.71 1.87
CA ILE A 58 -24.23 39.25 1.90
C ILE A 58 -25.43 38.84 1.06
N VAL A 59 -25.19 38.15 -0.06
CA VAL A 59 -26.20 37.68 -0.99
C VAL A 59 -26.44 36.19 -0.74
N LEU A 60 -27.70 35.83 -0.49
CA LEU A 60 -28.17 34.47 -0.27
C LEU A 60 -28.86 33.92 -1.53
N ASP A 61 -28.80 32.62 -1.73
CA ASP A 61 -29.61 31.96 -2.77
C ASP A 61 -31.11 32.06 -2.40
N GLU A 62 -31.99 32.16 -3.39
CA GLU A 62 -33.42 32.42 -3.15
C GLU A 62 -34.09 31.38 -2.26
N GLU A 63 -33.73 30.10 -2.39
CA GLU A 63 -34.31 29.02 -1.58
C GLU A 63 -33.89 29.14 -0.12
N ASP A 64 -32.61 29.42 0.13
CA ASP A 64 -32.06 29.59 1.46
C ASP A 64 -32.59 30.87 2.12
N TRP A 65 -32.77 31.95 1.35
CA TRP A 65 -33.48 33.16 1.78
C TRP A 65 -34.90 32.84 2.23
N LYS A 66 -35.71 32.17 1.40
CA LYS A 66 -37.10 31.80 1.75
C LYS A 66 -37.16 30.98 3.04
N ALA A 67 -36.28 30.00 3.20
CA ALA A 67 -36.22 29.17 4.39
C ALA A 67 -35.87 30.00 5.64
N LEU A 68 -34.85 30.86 5.54
CA LEU A 68 -34.39 31.70 6.64
C LEU A 68 -35.41 32.81 6.99
N SER A 69 -36.06 33.43 6.00
CA SER A 69 -37.12 34.43 6.21
C SER A 69 -38.34 33.82 6.88
N TYR A 70 -38.74 32.60 6.50
CA TYR A 70 -39.81 31.88 7.20
C TYR A 70 -39.45 31.68 8.68
N ILE A 71 -38.23 31.20 8.96
CA ILE A 71 -37.77 31.00 10.34
C ILE A 71 -37.73 32.32 11.11
N ALA A 72 -37.17 33.37 10.51
CA ALA A 72 -37.08 34.69 11.10
C ALA A 72 -38.47 35.27 11.40
N SER A 73 -39.47 35.06 10.53
CA SER A 73 -40.82 35.60 10.71
C SER A 73 -41.57 35.02 11.91
N LYS A 74 -41.20 33.82 12.35
CA LYS A 74 -41.87 33.08 13.44
C LYS A 74 -41.21 33.30 14.81
N LEU A 75 -39.94 33.68 14.82
CA LEU A 75 -39.22 33.94 16.05
C LEU A 75 -39.69 35.25 16.71
N PRO A 76 -39.66 35.39 18.04
CA PRO A 76 -39.90 36.67 18.71
C PRO A 76 -38.72 37.63 18.51
N GLU A 77 -38.85 38.88 18.98
CA GLU A 77 -37.75 39.85 19.00
C GLU A 77 -36.78 39.63 20.16
N SER A 78 -37.26 39.04 21.27
CA SER A 78 -36.47 38.73 22.46
C SER A 78 -36.83 37.35 23.02
N LEU A 79 -35.86 36.71 23.72
CA LEU A 79 -36.02 35.39 24.33
C LEU A 79 -35.44 35.36 25.74
N GLU A 80 -36.19 34.78 26.69
CA GLU A 80 -35.71 34.41 28.03
C GLU A 80 -35.37 32.92 28.09
N LEU A 81 -34.48 32.45 27.21
CA LEU A 81 -34.10 31.03 27.14
C LEU A 81 -32.60 30.82 27.37
N PRO A 82 -32.18 29.63 27.85
CA PRO A 82 -30.77 29.32 28.03
C PRO A 82 -29.99 29.51 26.71
N ARG A 83 -28.81 30.13 26.82
CA ARG A 83 -27.95 30.54 25.69
C ARG A 83 -27.67 29.45 24.64
N TYR A 84 -27.75 28.18 25.02
CA TYR A 84 -27.37 27.03 24.19
C TYR A 84 -28.54 26.12 23.78
N ALA A 85 -29.77 26.65 23.70
CA ALA A 85 -30.98 25.88 23.41
C ALA A 85 -31.56 26.10 21.99
N THR A 86 -30.75 26.50 21.00
CA THR A 86 -31.18 26.97 19.67
C THR A 86 -32.21 26.06 18.99
N ILE A 87 -31.98 24.75 18.93
CA ILE A 87 -32.94 23.80 18.33
C ILE A 87 -34.25 23.72 19.11
N LYS A 88 -34.20 23.82 20.45
CA LYS A 88 -35.41 23.85 21.28
C LYS A 88 -36.20 25.14 21.02
N VAL A 89 -35.52 26.29 20.88
CA VAL A 89 -36.15 27.56 20.50
C VAL A 89 -36.86 27.42 19.16
N LEU A 90 -36.18 26.93 18.14
CA LEU A 90 -36.77 26.74 16.81
C LEU A 90 -38.03 25.85 16.89
N ASN A 91 -37.96 24.72 17.59
CA ASN A 91 -39.10 23.82 17.76
C ASN A 91 -40.25 24.38 18.61
N GLN A 92 -40.02 25.44 19.38
CA GLN A 92 -41.06 26.09 20.18
C GLN A 92 -41.88 27.09 19.34
N TYR A 93 -41.26 27.75 18.36
CA TYR A 93 -41.88 28.85 17.60
C TYR A 93 -42.24 28.50 16.16
N LEU A 94 -41.61 27.47 15.58
CA LEU A 94 -41.92 27.03 14.22
C LEU A 94 -43.07 26.01 14.22
N ASP A 95 -43.92 26.12 13.21
CA ASP A 95 -45.00 25.15 12.95
C ASP A 95 -44.46 23.78 12.49
N VAL A 96 -43.16 23.72 12.15
CA VAL A 96 -42.46 22.52 11.66
C VAL A 96 -41.33 22.14 12.61
N LYS A 97 -41.21 20.83 12.88
CA LYS A 97 -40.14 20.31 13.72
C LYS A 97 -38.80 20.41 12.99
N VAL A 98 -37.79 20.98 13.65
CA VAL A 98 -36.40 21.04 13.21
C VAL A 98 -35.59 19.99 13.98
N MET A 99 -34.92 19.11 13.25
CA MET A 99 -34.01 18.09 13.81
C MET A 99 -32.55 18.57 13.69
N PRO A 100 -31.63 18.13 14.56
CA PRO A 100 -30.21 18.43 14.42
C PRO A 100 -29.64 17.86 13.11
N LYS A 101 -28.84 18.65 12.37
CA LYS A 101 -28.29 18.23 11.07
C LYS A 101 -27.10 17.29 11.20
N GLY A 102 -26.19 17.58 12.12
CA GLY A 102 -24.96 16.81 12.34
C GLY A 102 -24.69 16.58 13.83
N PRO A 103 -25.56 15.82 14.53
CA PRO A 103 -25.41 15.58 15.97
C PRO A 103 -24.14 14.81 16.32
N THR A 104 -23.68 13.94 15.41
CA THR A 104 -22.47 13.12 15.58
C THR A 104 -21.39 13.58 14.60
N LYS A 105 -20.16 13.70 15.09
CA LYS A 105 -18.98 14.05 14.30
C LYS A 105 -17.92 12.98 14.49
N ILE A 106 -17.30 12.55 13.40
CA ILE A 106 -16.24 11.54 13.42
C ILE A 106 -14.92 12.22 13.08
N GLY A 107 -13.93 12.07 13.95
CA GLY A 107 -12.57 12.50 13.65
C GLY A 107 -11.91 11.54 12.68
N MET A 108 -11.17 12.06 11.70
CA MET A 108 -10.43 11.25 10.74
C MET A 108 -8.99 11.73 10.65
N ARG A 109 -8.09 10.79 10.42
CA ARG A 109 -6.68 11.07 10.13
C ARG A 109 -6.27 10.23 8.92
N VAL A 110 -5.61 10.86 7.96
CA VAL A 110 -5.01 10.13 6.83
C VAL A 110 -3.96 9.15 7.38
N GLY A 111 -4.16 7.87 7.11
CA GLY A 111 -3.24 6.80 7.48
C GLY A 111 -2.27 6.48 6.35
N ARG A 112 -2.52 5.35 5.67
CA ARG A 112 -1.68 4.86 4.58
C ARG A 112 -2.20 5.39 3.24
N PRO A 113 -1.32 5.95 2.38
CA PRO A 113 -1.72 6.37 1.04
C PRO A 113 -1.95 5.17 0.11
N GLU A 114 -2.65 5.43 -0.98
CA GLU A 114 -2.88 4.50 -2.08
C GLU A 114 -1.56 4.01 -2.71
N LYS A 115 -1.58 2.76 -3.21
CA LYS A 115 -0.41 2.12 -3.78
C LYS A 115 -0.84 1.02 -4.73
N ALA A 116 -0.33 1.08 -5.96
CA ALA A 116 -0.39 0.01 -6.94
C ALA A 116 1.01 -0.15 -7.56
N LYS A 117 1.73 -1.22 -7.25
CA LYS A 117 3.08 -1.44 -7.80
C LYS A 117 3.49 -2.92 -7.81
N PRO A 118 4.41 -3.31 -8.72
CA PRO A 118 5.00 -4.64 -8.70
C PRO A 118 5.65 -5.00 -7.36
N ARG A 119 5.42 -6.22 -6.87
CA ARG A 119 6.06 -6.71 -5.64
C ARG A 119 7.51 -7.08 -5.93
N LYS A 120 8.43 -6.18 -5.55
CA LYS A 120 9.87 -6.37 -5.75
C LYS A 120 10.55 -6.70 -4.43
N MET A 121 11.42 -7.71 -4.44
CA MET A 121 12.39 -7.91 -3.35
C MET A 121 13.29 -6.68 -3.23
N LYS A 122 13.91 -6.49 -2.06
CA LYS A 122 14.90 -5.43 -1.84
C LYS A 122 16.30 -6.03 -1.67
N PRO A 123 17.25 -5.74 -2.58
CA PRO A 123 17.10 -5.27 -3.96
C PRO A 123 16.25 -6.17 -4.87
N PRO A 124 15.71 -5.65 -6.00
CA PRO A 124 14.98 -6.44 -6.99
C PRO A 124 15.87 -7.49 -7.64
N VAL A 125 15.28 -8.65 -7.91
CA VAL A 125 15.93 -9.80 -8.55
C VAL A 125 15.01 -10.38 -9.63
N ASN A 126 15.59 -10.99 -10.66
CA ASN A 126 14.86 -11.65 -11.75
C ASN A 126 14.97 -13.19 -11.64
N LEU A 127 16.02 -13.66 -10.96
CA LEU A 127 16.44 -15.06 -10.97
C LEU A 127 16.81 -15.53 -9.56
N LEU A 128 16.22 -16.64 -9.11
CA LEU A 128 16.60 -17.30 -7.85
C LEU A 128 17.80 -18.23 -8.05
N PHE A 129 18.93 -17.64 -8.49
CA PHE A 129 20.20 -18.36 -8.72
C PHE A 129 21.35 -17.64 -8.01
N PRO A 130 22.23 -18.36 -7.28
CA PRO A 130 23.31 -17.75 -6.53
C PRO A 130 24.47 -17.34 -7.44
N VAL A 131 24.80 -16.04 -7.46
CA VAL A 131 25.95 -15.49 -8.20
C VAL A 131 27.17 -15.22 -7.30
N GLY A 132 27.05 -15.51 -6.01
CA GLY A 132 28.11 -15.33 -5.02
C GLY A 132 28.39 -13.86 -4.65
N ASN A 133 29.44 -13.64 -3.86
CA ASN A 133 29.88 -12.30 -3.47
C ASN A 133 30.90 -11.76 -4.49
N LEU A 134 30.41 -11.00 -5.48
CA LEU A 134 31.23 -10.29 -6.47
C LEU A 134 31.57 -8.87 -5.99
N LYS A 135 32.75 -8.35 -6.37
CA LYS A 135 33.13 -6.95 -6.11
C LYS A 135 32.24 -6.01 -6.95
N GLY A 136 31.79 -4.89 -6.37
CA GLY A 136 30.87 -3.96 -7.02
C GLY A 136 29.40 -4.40 -6.88
N SER A 137 28.76 -4.78 -8.00
CA SER A 137 27.37 -5.24 -8.01
C SER A 137 27.29 -6.73 -7.69
N SER A 138 27.27 -7.03 -6.40
CA SER A 138 27.24 -8.39 -5.82
C SER A 138 26.03 -9.29 -6.19
N ARG A 139 25.25 -8.94 -7.22
CA ARG A 139 24.08 -9.70 -7.72
C ARG A 139 23.95 -9.72 -9.25
N SER A 140 24.85 -9.07 -9.98
CA SER A 140 24.81 -9.06 -11.44
C SER A 140 25.18 -10.43 -12.00
N LEU A 141 24.35 -10.99 -12.87
CA LEU A 141 24.68 -12.23 -13.58
C LEU A 141 25.79 -12.01 -14.60
N ASP A 142 25.82 -10.84 -15.23
CA ASP A 142 26.84 -10.44 -16.20
C ASP A 142 28.26 -10.44 -15.60
N LEU A 143 28.45 -9.81 -14.44
CA LEU A 143 29.74 -9.85 -13.73
C LEU A 143 30.12 -11.28 -13.30
N ALA A 144 29.13 -12.13 -13.01
CA ALA A 144 29.37 -13.54 -12.67
C ALA A 144 29.82 -14.34 -13.90
N TYR A 145 29.25 -14.03 -15.06
CA TYR A 145 29.58 -14.60 -16.37
C TYR A 145 31.00 -14.21 -16.82
N GLU A 146 31.38 -12.94 -16.67
CA GLU A 146 32.74 -12.45 -16.95
C GLU A 146 33.78 -13.14 -16.07
N LYS A 147 33.51 -13.28 -14.78
CA LYS A 147 34.39 -13.98 -13.83
C LYS A 147 34.54 -15.48 -14.14
N GLY A 148 33.60 -16.08 -14.86
CA GLY A 148 33.61 -17.47 -15.25
C GLY A 148 33.13 -18.43 -14.16
N SER A 149 33.80 -18.47 -13.00
CA SER A 149 33.46 -19.39 -11.90
C SER A 149 33.33 -18.70 -10.54
N VAL A 150 32.35 -19.13 -9.75
CA VAL A 150 32.07 -18.61 -8.40
C VAL A 150 31.89 -19.73 -7.38
N ASN A 151 32.29 -19.46 -6.13
CA ASN A 151 32.07 -20.38 -5.02
C ASN A 151 30.70 -20.09 -4.39
N VAL A 152 29.79 -21.06 -4.45
CA VAL A 152 28.40 -20.94 -3.97
C VAL A 152 27.94 -22.24 -3.31
N GLU A 153 26.98 -22.12 -2.39
CA GLU A 153 26.27 -23.27 -1.84
C GLU A 153 25.03 -23.55 -2.69
N VAL A 154 25.01 -24.70 -3.36
CA VAL A 154 23.91 -25.13 -4.24
C VAL A 154 23.61 -26.60 -4.07
N ALA A 155 22.35 -26.96 -4.28
CA ALA A 155 21.95 -28.33 -4.44
C ALA A 155 22.53 -28.92 -5.72
N LEU A 156 23.09 -30.12 -5.62
CA LEU A 156 23.59 -30.87 -6.76
C LEU A 156 22.74 -32.11 -7.01
N ARG A 157 22.74 -32.55 -8.26
CA ARG A 157 22.04 -33.74 -8.73
C ARG A 157 22.98 -34.56 -9.58
N LEU A 158 22.84 -35.88 -9.50
CA LEU A 158 23.66 -36.85 -10.24
C LEU A 158 22.88 -37.42 -11.42
N CYS A 159 23.47 -37.38 -12.60
CA CYS A 159 23.03 -38.18 -13.73
C CYS A 159 23.56 -39.61 -13.60
N ARG A 160 22.69 -40.62 -13.53
CA ARG A 160 23.12 -42.02 -13.46
C ARG A 160 23.65 -42.57 -14.78
N LYS A 161 23.28 -41.97 -15.92
CA LYS A 161 23.68 -42.43 -17.26
C LYS A 161 25.10 -42.02 -17.63
N CYS A 162 25.48 -40.76 -17.40
CA CYS A 162 26.82 -40.26 -17.76
C CYS A 162 27.68 -39.84 -16.56
N GLY A 163 27.18 -39.98 -15.33
CA GLY A 163 27.92 -39.61 -14.11
C GLY A 163 28.07 -38.12 -13.83
N SER A 164 27.59 -37.24 -14.73
CA SER A 164 27.72 -35.79 -14.57
C SER A 164 26.96 -35.28 -13.33
N ARG A 165 27.55 -34.32 -12.60
CA ARG A 165 26.87 -33.58 -11.55
C ARG A 165 26.38 -32.24 -12.09
N THR A 166 25.13 -31.89 -11.83
CA THR A 166 24.50 -30.66 -12.33
C THR A 166 23.50 -30.12 -11.30
N THR A 167 23.12 -28.85 -11.43
CA THR A 167 22.01 -28.24 -10.69
C THR A 167 20.65 -28.53 -11.35
N LEU A 168 20.65 -28.98 -12.62
CA LEU A 168 19.45 -29.16 -13.43
C LEU A 168 18.76 -30.52 -13.20
N PHE A 169 17.44 -30.56 -13.37
CA PHE A 169 16.62 -31.78 -13.25
C PHE A 169 16.80 -32.76 -14.41
N ARG A 170 17.27 -32.28 -15.56
CA ARG A 170 17.68 -33.09 -16.72
C ARG A 170 19.15 -32.86 -16.98
N CYS A 171 19.87 -33.94 -17.29
CA CYS A 171 21.29 -33.86 -17.59
C CYS A 171 21.52 -33.04 -18.88
N PRO A 172 22.38 -32.01 -18.87
CA PRO A 172 22.66 -31.22 -20.07
C PRO A 172 23.39 -32.01 -21.16
N ASN A 173 24.11 -33.07 -20.80
CA ASN A 173 24.93 -33.84 -21.74
C ASN A 173 24.14 -34.96 -22.45
N CYS A 174 23.17 -35.58 -21.77
CA CYS A 174 22.47 -36.76 -22.31
C CYS A 174 20.95 -36.74 -22.14
N GLY A 175 20.37 -35.67 -21.59
CA GLY A 175 18.93 -35.47 -21.44
C GLY A 175 18.24 -36.31 -20.36
N SER A 176 18.90 -37.33 -19.80
CA SER A 176 18.27 -38.22 -18.81
C SER A 176 17.96 -37.50 -17.48
N PRO A 177 16.94 -37.94 -16.72
CA PRO A 177 16.64 -37.39 -15.40
C PRO A 177 17.84 -37.47 -14.45
N THR A 178 18.00 -36.45 -13.61
CA THR A 178 19.03 -36.40 -12.56
C THR A 178 18.40 -36.65 -11.19
N TYR A 179 19.16 -37.21 -10.26
CA TYR A 179 18.68 -37.60 -8.93
C TYR A 179 19.33 -36.75 -7.83
N LYS A 180 18.56 -36.44 -6.78
CA LYS A 180 19.06 -35.71 -5.60
C LYS A 180 20.20 -36.50 -4.95
N ILE A 181 21.24 -35.80 -4.54
CA ILE A 181 22.34 -36.35 -3.74
C ILE A 181 22.46 -35.56 -2.44
N SER A 182 22.81 -36.26 -1.36
CA SER A 182 22.92 -35.68 -0.02
C SER A 182 24.36 -35.64 0.45
N PHE A 183 24.67 -34.66 1.28
CA PHE A 183 26.00 -34.40 1.82
C PHE A 183 25.95 -34.24 3.33
N CYS A 184 27.02 -34.64 4.01
CA CYS A 184 27.19 -34.30 5.42
C CYS A 184 27.47 -32.78 5.54
N PRO A 185 26.73 -32.03 6.40
CA PRO A 185 26.94 -30.59 6.54
C PRO A 185 28.27 -30.23 7.22
N ILE A 186 28.92 -31.18 7.90
CA ILE A 186 30.19 -30.96 8.62
C ILE A 186 31.39 -31.31 7.73
N CYS A 187 31.47 -32.56 7.24
CA CYS A 187 32.63 -33.01 6.46
C CYS A 187 32.46 -32.89 4.93
N GLY A 188 31.26 -32.57 4.44
CA GLY A 188 31.00 -32.37 3.00
C GLY A 188 31.02 -33.65 2.13
N LYS A 189 31.23 -34.82 2.74
CA LYS A 189 31.18 -36.12 2.04
C LYS A 189 29.77 -36.40 1.54
N GLN A 190 29.67 -36.99 0.35
CA GLN A 190 28.40 -37.50 -0.18
C GLN A 190 27.96 -38.71 0.65
N VAL A 191 26.70 -38.71 1.09
CA VAL A 191 26.14 -39.73 1.98
C VAL A 191 24.79 -40.23 1.45
N ASN A 192 24.46 -41.48 1.74
CA ASN A 192 23.16 -42.07 1.47
C ASN A 192 22.47 -42.38 2.81
N GLY A 193 21.91 -41.35 3.43
CA GLY A 193 21.49 -41.38 4.84
C GLY A 193 22.51 -40.65 5.73
N LYS A 194 22.61 -41.03 7.00
CA LYS A 194 23.47 -40.35 7.99
C LYS A 194 24.97 -40.59 7.73
N CYS A 195 25.78 -39.61 8.06
CA CYS A 195 27.25 -39.73 7.96
C CYS A 195 27.78 -40.65 9.07
N GLN A 196 28.64 -41.60 8.73
CA GLN A 196 29.27 -42.48 9.72
C GLN A 196 30.14 -41.69 10.71
N ASP A 197 30.90 -40.71 10.22
CA ASP A 197 31.75 -39.84 11.03
C ASP A 197 30.95 -38.81 11.87
N HIS A 198 29.70 -38.53 11.48
CA HIS A 198 28.86 -37.49 12.09
C HIS A 198 27.40 -37.96 12.17
N PRO A 199 27.08 -38.96 13.02
CA PRO A 199 25.76 -39.60 13.05
C PRO A 199 24.65 -38.67 13.57
N ASN A 200 25.02 -37.62 14.33
CA ASN A 200 24.10 -36.63 14.87
C ASN A 200 23.76 -35.50 13.87
N ALA A 201 24.47 -35.41 12.74
CA ALA A 201 24.23 -34.39 11.74
C ALA A 201 23.25 -34.90 10.66
N GLU A 202 22.17 -34.16 10.42
CA GLU A 202 21.24 -34.48 9.34
C GLU A 202 21.85 -34.16 7.97
N PRO A 203 21.74 -35.08 6.98
CA PRO A 203 22.24 -34.83 5.64
C PRO A 203 21.50 -33.69 4.94
N VAL A 204 22.26 -32.86 4.22
CA VAL A 204 21.73 -31.73 3.45
C VAL A 204 21.86 -31.97 1.94
N PRO A 205 20.95 -31.47 1.10
CA PRO A 205 20.98 -31.69 -0.35
C PRO A 205 21.98 -30.80 -1.10
N TYR A 206 22.70 -29.93 -0.40
CA TYR A 206 23.59 -28.92 -0.96
C TYR A 206 25.00 -29.00 -0.38
N ARG A 207 25.96 -28.39 -1.07
CA ARG A 207 27.32 -28.19 -0.57
C ARG A 207 27.95 -26.96 -1.20
N SER A 208 29.05 -26.48 -0.63
CA SER A 208 29.87 -25.44 -1.26
C SER A 208 30.61 -26.02 -2.47
N VAL A 209 30.42 -25.42 -3.65
CA VAL A 209 31.10 -25.79 -4.90
C VAL A 209 31.54 -24.57 -5.69
N LYS A 210 32.61 -24.78 -6.47
CA LYS A 210 33.02 -23.85 -7.53
C LYS A 210 32.18 -24.13 -8.77
N LEU A 211 31.16 -23.29 -9.00
CA LEU A 211 30.23 -23.42 -10.11
C LEU A 211 30.72 -22.61 -11.31
N ASN A 212 30.75 -23.23 -12.49
CA ASN A 212 31.10 -22.56 -13.75
C ASN A 212 29.88 -21.83 -14.30
N ILE A 213 29.74 -20.55 -13.94
CA ILE A 213 28.60 -19.72 -14.34
C ILE A 213 28.59 -19.48 -15.84
N ARG A 214 29.76 -19.30 -16.46
CA ARG A 214 29.86 -19.05 -17.89
C ARG A 214 29.21 -20.17 -18.70
N GLU A 215 29.56 -21.41 -18.37
CA GLU A 215 29.00 -22.58 -19.08
C GLU A 215 27.49 -22.74 -18.87
N GLU A 216 26.99 -22.53 -17.65
CA GLU A 216 25.55 -22.60 -17.36
C GLU A 216 24.76 -21.50 -18.10
N VAL A 217 25.30 -20.29 -18.16
CA VAL A 217 24.70 -19.16 -18.87
C VAL A 217 24.76 -19.36 -20.38
N ASP A 218 25.89 -19.77 -20.94
CA ASP A 218 26.03 -20.07 -22.37
C ASP A 218 25.02 -21.12 -22.83
N ARG A 219 24.78 -22.13 -21.99
CA ARG A 219 23.77 -23.15 -22.25
C ARG A 219 22.36 -22.57 -22.26
N ALA A 220 22.03 -21.72 -21.28
CA ALA A 220 20.74 -21.04 -21.19
C ALA A 220 20.50 -20.10 -22.39
N LEU A 221 21.51 -19.30 -22.78
CA LEU A 221 21.44 -18.40 -23.93
C LEU A 221 21.24 -19.16 -25.24
N ARG A 222 22.00 -20.24 -25.47
CA ARG A 222 21.81 -21.11 -26.64
C ARG A 222 20.42 -21.73 -26.70
N LYS A 223 19.90 -22.19 -25.57
CA LYS A 223 18.54 -22.77 -25.49
C LYS A 223 17.47 -21.74 -25.84
N LEU A 224 17.63 -20.50 -25.40
CA LEU A 224 16.66 -19.43 -25.63
C LEU A 224 16.83 -18.69 -26.96
N GLY A 225 17.97 -18.89 -27.64
CA GLY A 225 18.35 -18.10 -28.83
C GLY A 225 18.59 -16.63 -28.50
N GLU A 226 19.08 -16.31 -27.30
CA GLU A 226 19.29 -14.94 -26.82
C GLU A 226 20.79 -14.56 -26.84
N SER A 227 21.08 -13.27 -26.98
CA SER A 227 22.45 -12.76 -26.98
C SER A 227 22.97 -12.44 -25.56
N PRO A 228 24.28 -12.48 -25.30
CA PRO A 228 24.85 -12.16 -23.98
C PRO A 228 24.51 -10.76 -23.43
N GLY A 229 24.19 -9.78 -24.29
CA GLY A 229 23.87 -8.42 -23.86
C GLY A 229 22.65 -8.32 -22.92
N ILE A 230 21.77 -9.33 -22.91
CA ILE A 230 20.63 -9.37 -21.98
C ILE A 230 21.07 -9.49 -20.52
N LEU A 231 22.26 -10.05 -20.25
CA LEU A 231 22.74 -10.38 -18.91
C LEU A 231 22.94 -9.15 -18.03
N GLU A 232 23.22 -7.97 -18.62
CA GLU A 232 23.34 -6.70 -17.91
C GLU A 232 22.09 -6.37 -17.09
N ARG A 233 20.92 -6.83 -17.55
CA ARG A 233 19.62 -6.62 -16.91
C ARG A 233 19.27 -7.71 -15.89
N VAL A 234 19.97 -8.84 -15.91
CA VAL A 234 19.64 -10.02 -15.09
C VAL A 234 20.31 -9.92 -13.73
N LYS A 235 19.49 -9.87 -12.68
CA LYS A 235 19.93 -9.86 -11.29
C LYS A 235 19.59 -11.18 -10.61
N GLY A 236 20.62 -11.88 -10.13
CA GLY A 236 20.52 -13.07 -9.30
C GLY A 236 20.47 -12.75 -7.80
N VAL A 237 20.68 -13.78 -6.98
CA VAL A 237 20.83 -13.65 -5.53
C VAL A 237 22.28 -13.88 -5.10
N LYS A 238 22.71 -13.29 -3.97
CA LYS A 238 24.05 -13.54 -3.42
C LYS A 238 24.25 -15.01 -3.04
N GLY A 239 23.20 -15.60 -2.51
CA GLY A 239 23.14 -16.98 -2.02
C GLY A 239 21.67 -17.35 -1.80
N LEU A 240 21.38 -18.64 -1.89
CA LEU A 240 20.03 -19.16 -1.69
C LEU A 240 19.73 -19.23 -0.19
N THR A 241 18.58 -18.68 0.20
CA THR A 241 18.04 -18.71 1.57
C THR A 241 17.10 -19.88 1.81
N SER A 242 16.71 -20.59 0.76
CA SER A 242 15.87 -21.78 0.82
C SER A 242 16.55 -22.92 1.57
N GLY A 243 15.78 -23.75 2.28
CA GLY A 243 16.32 -24.90 3.02
C GLY A 243 17.02 -25.93 2.14
N SER A 244 16.54 -26.14 0.91
CA SER A 244 17.16 -27.11 -0.02
C SER A 244 18.27 -26.51 -0.89
N LYS A 245 18.36 -25.18 -0.98
CA LYS A 245 19.29 -24.44 -1.86
C LYS A 245 19.26 -24.95 -3.31
N ILE A 246 18.08 -25.32 -3.81
CA ILE A 246 17.86 -25.63 -5.21
C ILE A 246 17.78 -24.32 -6.00
N PRO A 247 18.68 -24.07 -6.97
CA PRO A 247 18.61 -22.87 -7.79
C PRO A 247 17.50 -22.99 -8.84
N GLU A 248 16.92 -21.85 -9.19
CA GLU A 248 16.02 -21.74 -10.33
C GLU A 248 16.80 -21.81 -11.67
N PRO A 249 16.24 -22.42 -12.74
CA PRO A 249 16.86 -22.41 -14.07
C PRO A 249 17.12 -20.99 -14.58
N ILE A 250 18.31 -20.75 -15.12
CA ILE A 250 18.76 -19.42 -15.57
C ILE A 250 17.87 -18.88 -16.69
N GLU A 251 17.36 -19.76 -17.54
CA GLU A 251 16.47 -19.42 -18.66
C GLU A 251 15.26 -18.60 -18.20
N LYS A 252 14.65 -18.98 -17.07
CA LYS A 252 13.50 -18.24 -16.49
C LYS A 252 13.91 -16.81 -16.13
N GLY A 253 15.09 -16.64 -15.53
CA GLY A 253 15.63 -15.35 -15.14
C GLY A 253 15.92 -14.41 -16.31
N ILE A 254 16.47 -14.95 -17.40
CA ILE A 254 16.74 -14.21 -18.64
C ILE A 254 15.42 -13.72 -19.25
N LEU A 255 14.44 -14.60 -19.39
CA LEU A 255 13.12 -14.24 -19.94
C LEU A 255 12.41 -13.22 -19.04
N ARG A 256 12.44 -13.36 -17.70
CA ARG A 256 11.88 -12.34 -16.81
C ARG A 256 12.53 -10.98 -17.00
N ALA A 257 13.87 -10.92 -17.11
CA ALA A 257 14.58 -9.66 -17.31
C ALA A 257 14.26 -9.02 -18.67
N LYS A 258 14.09 -9.82 -19.72
CA LYS A 258 13.64 -9.38 -21.05
C LYS A 258 12.30 -8.66 -20.99
N HIS A 259 11.36 -9.20 -20.20
CA HIS A 259 10.03 -8.61 -19.98
C HIS A 259 9.96 -7.60 -18.81
N GLY A 260 11.11 -7.19 -18.23
CA GLY A 260 11.14 -6.20 -17.15
C GLY A 260 10.56 -6.68 -15.80
N LEU A 261 10.40 -8.00 -15.61
CA LEU A 261 9.75 -8.61 -14.47
C LEU A 261 10.73 -8.90 -13.33
N SER A 262 10.25 -8.80 -12.09
CA SER A 262 11.01 -9.20 -10.89
C SER A 262 10.33 -10.39 -10.22
N VAL A 263 11.14 -11.36 -9.77
CA VAL A 263 10.66 -12.57 -9.11
C VAL A 263 10.57 -12.36 -7.59
N PHE A 264 9.57 -12.96 -6.96
CA PHE A 264 9.45 -13.06 -5.51
C PHE A 264 10.16 -14.31 -4.96
N LYS A 265 10.21 -14.47 -3.64
CA LYS A 265 11.01 -15.53 -2.97
C LYS A 265 10.59 -16.95 -3.32
N ASP A 266 9.37 -17.13 -3.83
CA ASP A 266 8.75 -18.41 -4.14
C ASP A 266 8.75 -18.76 -5.63
N GLY A 267 9.34 -17.90 -6.47
CA GLY A 267 9.41 -18.06 -7.93
C GLY A 267 8.30 -17.35 -8.71
N THR A 268 7.27 -16.83 -8.03
CA THR A 268 6.14 -16.13 -8.66
C THR A 268 6.44 -14.66 -8.97
N VAL A 269 5.69 -14.08 -9.90
CA VAL A 269 5.71 -12.64 -10.20
C VAL A 269 4.38 -12.03 -9.76
N ARG A 270 4.44 -10.94 -8.97
CA ARG A 270 3.25 -10.38 -8.33
C ARG A 270 3.12 -8.88 -8.48
N PHE A 271 1.89 -8.41 -8.39
CA PHE A 271 1.53 -7.01 -8.32
C PHE A 271 0.77 -6.72 -7.03
N ASP A 272 1.22 -5.73 -6.24
CA ASP A 272 0.58 -5.32 -4.99
C ASP A 272 -0.29 -4.09 -5.25
N ALA A 273 -1.54 -4.11 -4.81
CA ALA A 273 -2.39 -2.93 -4.75
C ALA A 273 -3.23 -2.88 -3.48
N VAL A 274 -3.67 -1.68 -3.06
CA VAL A 274 -4.56 -1.51 -1.91
C VAL A 274 -5.90 -2.17 -2.20
N ASN A 275 -6.48 -2.84 -1.20
CA ASN A 275 -7.79 -3.47 -1.33
C ASN A 275 -8.94 -2.45 -1.16
N ALA A 276 -10.02 -2.63 -1.92
CA ALA A 276 -11.22 -1.81 -1.81
C ALA A 276 -12.46 -2.65 -2.08
N VAL A 277 -13.50 -2.48 -1.26
CA VAL A 277 -14.77 -3.19 -1.43
C VAL A 277 -15.55 -2.61 -2.61
N LEU A 278 -16.14 -3.49 -3.40
CA LEU A 278 -17.18 -3.15 -4.38
C LEU A 278 -18.21 -4.28 -4.46
N THR A 279 -19.49 -3.94 -4.44
CA THR A 279 -20.58 -4.92 -4.61
C THR A 279 -21.31 -4.72 -5.94
N HIS A 280 -21.26 -3.51 -6.50
CA HIS A 280 -21.93 -3.15 -7.73
C HIS A 280 -21.06 -2.24 -8.59
N PHE A 281 -21.23 -2.30 -9.90
CA PHE A 281 -20.48 -1.47 -10.85
C PHE A 281 -21.32 -1.22 -12.10
N LYS A 282 -21.00 -0.17 -12.86
CA LYS A 282 -21.51 0.04 -14.21
C LYS A 282 -20.44 -0.31 -15.25
N PRO A 283 -20.81 -0.90 -16.41
CA PRO A 283 -19.85 -1.23 -17.48
C PRO A 283 -18.91 -0.07 -17.87
N GLU A 284 -19.44 1.16 -17.95
CA GLU A 284 -18.66 2.35 -18.31
C GLU A 284 -17.53 2.68 -17.31
N GLU A 285 -17.70 2.31 -16.03
CA GLU A 285 -16.73 2.60 -14.97
C GLU A 285 -15.48 1.74 -15.09
N ILE A 286 -15.67 0.52 -15.55
CA ILE A 286 -14.62 -0.50 -15.66
C ILE A 286 -13.99 -0.56 -17.06
N GLY A 287 -14.57 0.18 -18.02
CA GLY A 287 -14.09 0.29 -19.39
C GLY A 287 -14.22 -1.01 -20.18
N VAL A 288 -15.33 -1.74 -20.04
CA VAL A 288 -15.59 -3.01 -20.73
C VAL A 288 -16.97 -2.97 -21.39
N SER A 289 -17.05 -3.44 -22.64
CA SER A 289 -18.31 -3.41 -23.40
C SER A 289 -19.36 -4.36 -22.81
N VAL A 290 -20.63 -4.02 -23.07
CA VAL A 290 -21.79 -4.82 -22.68
C VAL A 290 -21.71 -6.24 -23.22
N GLU A 291 -21.30 -6.41 -24.49
CA GLU A 291 -21.18 -7.72 -25.12
C GLU A 291 -20.18 -8.60 -24.37
N LYS A 292 -19.04 -8.02 -23.98
CA LYS A 292 -18.00 -8.76 -23.26
C LYS A 292 -18.46 -9.17 -21.86
N LEU A 293 -19.21 -8.32 -21.17
CA LEU A 293 -19.80 -8.65 -19.88
C LEU A 293 -20.85 -9.76 -19.99
N ARG A 294 -21.66 -9.76 -21.05
CA ARG A 294 -22.60 -10.85 -21.35
C ARG A 294 -21.85 -12.17 -21.57
N GLU A 295 -20.74 -12.18 -22.31
CA GLU A 295 -19.89 -13.37 -22.46
C GLU A 295 -19.36 -13.91 -21.12
N LEU A 296 -19.08 -13.00 -20.17
CA LEU A 296 -18.62 -13.36 -18.82
C LEU A 296 -19.74 -13.85 -17.89
N GLY A 297 -21.00 -13.79 -18.33
CA GLY A 297 -22.18 -14.25 -17.61
C GLY A 297 -22.91 -13.16 -16.81
N TYR A 298 -22.72 -11.89 -17.16
CA TYR A 298 -23.53 -10.77 -16.67
C TYR A 298 -24.68 -10.52 -17.65
N LEU A 299 -25.87 -11.03 -17.33
CA LEU A 299 -27.03 -10.99 -18.23
C LEU A 299 -28.05 -9.94 -17.82
N GLU A 300 -28.20 -9.71 -16.51
CA GLU A 300 -29.22 -8.84 -15.94
C GLU A 300 -28.58 -7.85 -14.97
N ASP A 301 -29.20 -6.67 -14.87
CA ASP A 301 -28.86 -5.65 -13.90
C ASP A 301 -29.49 -5.92 -12.52
N VAL A 302 -29.24 -5.01 -11.57
CA VAL A 302 -29.77 -5.15 -10.20
C VAL A 302 -31.29 -5.16 -10.10
N GLU A 303 -31.99 -4.62 -11.11
CA GLU A 303 -33.46 -4.57 -11.20
C GLU A 303 -34.03 -5.77 -11.97
N GLY A 304 -33.18 -6.69 -12.44
CA GLY A 304 -33.58 -7.85 -13.25
C GLY A 304 -33.84 -7.52 -14.72
N LYS A 305 -33.43 -6.34 -15.21
CA LYS A 305 -33.54 -5.98 -16.63
C LYS A 305 -32.34 -6.52 -17.39
N TYR A 306 -32.54 -6.95 -18.63
CA TYR A 306 -31.46 -7.41 -19.48
C TYR A 306 -30.40 -6.31 -19.66
N LEU A 307 -29.12 -6.70 -19.60
CA LEU A 307 -27.99 -5.77 -19.74
C LEU A 307 -27.87 -5.33 -21.19
N GLU A 308 -28.20 -4.09 -21.52
CA GLU A 308 -28.15 -3.50 -22.87
C GLU A 308 -27.36 -2.19 -22.93
N ARG A 309 -27.22 -1.48 -21.80
CA ARG A 309 -26.59 -0.16 -21.73
C ARG A 309 -25.39 -0.17 -20.79
N GLU A 310 -24.47 0.76 -21.04
CA GLU A 310 -23.23 0.88 -20.26
C GLU A 310 -23.42 1.57 -18.89
N ASP A 311 -24.59 2.18 -18.65
CA ASP A 311 -24.97 2.89 -17.42
C ASP A 311 -25.76 2.02 -16.43
N GLN A 312 -26.11 0.78 -16.82
CA GLN A 312 -26.82 -0.15 -15.95
C GLN A 312 -25.93 -0.63 -14.81
N LEU A 313 -26.50 -0.63 -13.60
CA LEU A 313 -25.82 -1.10 -12.40
C LEU A 313 -25.89 -2.63 -12.32
N LEU A 314 -24.73 -3.27 -12.35
CA LEU A 314 -24.58 -4.72 -12.27
C LEU A 314 -24.10 -5.13 -10.88
N GLU A 315 -24.55 -6.30 -10.40
CA GLU A 315 -24.05 -6.93 -9.18
C GLU A 315 -22.74 -7.69 -9.47
N LEU A 316 -21.67 -7.33 -8.75
CA LEU A 316 -20.35 -7.94 -8.91
C LEU A 316 -20.37 -9.39 -8.40
N LYS A 317 -20.06 -10.35 -9.27
CA LYS A 317 -19.93 -11.75 -8.87
C LYS A 317 -18.77 -11.92 -7.89
N VAL A 318 -18.93 -12.82 -6.92
CA VAL A 318 -18.05 -12.98 -5.75
C VAL A 318 -16.55 -13.05 -6.07
N GLN A 319 -16.14 -13.79 -7.11
CA GLN A 319 -14.72 -13.99 -7.45
C GLN A 319 -14.25 -13.13 -8.62
N ASP A 320 -15.06 -12.18 -9.06
CA ASP A 320 -14.68 -11.22 -10.10
C ASP A 320 -14.02 -9.99 -9.46
N ILE A 321 -12.99 -9.46 -10.12
CA ILE A 321 -12.22 -8.32 -9.64
C ILE A 321 -12.00 -7.28 -10.74
N ILE A 322 -11.90 -6.03 -10.32
CA ILE A 322 -11.51 -4.90 -11.16
C ILE A 322 -10.15 -4.42 -10.67
N ILE A 323 -9.19 -4.35 -11.60
CA ILE A 323 -7.77 -4.11 -11.26
C ILE A 323 -7.32 -2.73 -11.75
N PRO A 324 -6.28 -2.13 -11.15
CA PRO A 324 -5.77 -0.85 -11.64
C PRO A 324 -5.11 -1.04 -13.00
N ARG A 325 -5.18 -0.04 -13.90
CA ARG A 325 -4.50 -0.10 -15.22
C ARG A 325 -2.99 -0.38 -15.10
N ALA A 326 -2.36 0.10 -14.02
CA ALA A 326 -0.96 -0.21 -13.73
C ALA A 326 -0.71 -1.72 -13.52
N ALA A 327 -1.68 -2.44 -12.94
CA ALA A 327 -1.61 -3.89 -12.83
C ALA A 327 -1.80 -4.55 -14.19
N ALA A 328 -2.77 -4.11 -15.00
CA ALA A 328 -3.04 -4.67 -16.32
C ALA A 328 -1.78 -4.68 -17.20
N LYS A 329 -1.08 -3.53 -17.28
CA LYS A 329 0.21 -3.42 -17.99
C LYS A 329 1.25 -4.43 -17.51
N TYR A 330 1.36 -4.60 -16.20
CA TYR A 330 2.34 -5.51 -15.62
C TYR A 330 1.94 -6.98 -15.83
N LEU A 331 0.66 -7.34 -15.69
CA LEU A 331 0.15 -8.69 -15.95
C LEU A 331 0.29 -9.08 -17.41
N LEU A 332 0.10 -8.15 -18.35
CA LEU A 332 0.36 -8.38 -19.79
C LEU A 332 1.83 -8.76 -20.03
N SER A 333 2.78 -8.08 -19.39
CA SER A 333 4.20 -8.48 -19.43
C SER A 333 4.44 -9.87 -18.83
N ILE A 334 3.70 -10.26 -17.78
CA ILE A 334 3.76 -11.62 -17.23
C ILE A 334 3.20 -12.64 -18.23
N ALA A 335 2.06 -12.37 -18.87
CA ALA A 335 1.48 -13.26 -19.87
C ALA A 335 2.45 -13.52 -21.04
N ASN A 336 3.05 -12.46 -21.59
CA ASN A 336 4.06 -12.56 -22.64
C ASN A 336 5.31 -13.36 -22.19
N TYR A 337 5.74 -13.18 -20.95
CA TYR A 337 6.81 -13.99 -20.36
C TYR A 337 6.42 -15.47 -20.26
N ILE A 338 5.18 -15.77 -19.84
CA ILE A 338 4.70 -17.16 -19.71
C ILE A 338 4.62 -17.83 -21.08
N ASP A 339 4.10 -17.16 -22.09
CA ASP A 339 4.03 -17.70 -23.45
C ASP A 339 5.41 -17.98 -24.02
N GLU A 340 6.35 -17.03 -23.88
CA GLU A 340 7.73 -17.23 -24.33
C GLU A 340 8.43 -18.34 -23.53
N LEU A 341 8.12 -18.48 -22.23
CA LEU A 341 8.63 -19.56 -21.38
C LEU A 341 8.09 -20.93 -21.83
N LEU A 342 6.80 -21.04 -22.13
CA LEU A 342 6.17 -22.25 -22.64
C LEU A 342 6.84 -22.70 -23.94
N VAL A 343 7.00 -21.78 -24.89
CA VAL A 343 7.61 -22.06 -26.20
C VAL A 343 9.10 -22.39 -26.06
N LYS A 344 9.90 -21.48 -25.50
CA LYS A 344 11.37 -21.60 -25.55
C LYS A 344 11.94 -22.57 -24.51
N PHE A 345 11.32 -22.68 -23.33
CA PHE A 345 11.87 -23.51 -22.25
C PHE A 345 11.20 -24.88 -22.16
N TYR A 346 9.88 -24.94 -22.30
CA TYR A 346 9.09 -26.17 -22.17
C TYR A 346 8.79 -26.86 -23.50
N GLY A 347 8.90 -26.15 -24.64
CA GLY A 347 8.56 -26.70 -25.96
C GLY A 347 7.05 -26.92 -26.14
N LEU A 348 6.23 -26.09 -25.52
CA LEU A 348 4.77 -26.11 -25.58
C LEU A 348 4.24 -24.92 -26.40
N GLU A 349 2.97 -24.99 -26.80
CA GLU A 349 2.28 -23.85 -27.41
C GLU A 349 2.10 -22.70 -26.41
N PRO A 350 2.06 -21.43 -26.88
CA PRO A 350 1.73 -20.29 -26.03
C PRO A 350 0.28 -20.41 -25.53
N PHE A 351 0.03 -19.98 -24.29
CA PHE A 351 -1.27 -20.14 -23.63
C PHE A 351 -2.13 -18.88 -23.74
N TYR A 352 -1.59 -17.72 -23.41
CA TYR A 352 -2.39 -16.50 -23.29
C TYR A 352 -2.58 -15.78 -24.63
N ASN A 353 -1.52 -15.59 -25.41
CA ASN A 353 -1.53 -14.88 -26.69
C ASN A 353 -2.19 -13.49 -26.64
N LEU A 354 -2.00 -12.75 -25.54
CA LEU A 354 -2.60 -11.42 -25.35
C LEU A 354 -1.86 -10.38 -26.19
N ARG A 355 -2.62 -9.51 -26.85
CA ARG A 355 -2.08 -8.40 -27.65
C ARG A 355 -2.06 -7.12 -26.85
N ASP A 356 -3.12 -6.86 -26.11
CA ASP A 356 -3.28 -5.65 -25.30
C ASP A 356 -3.92 -5.92 -23.93
N GLU A 357 -4.12 -4.84 -23.17
CA GLU A 357 -4.68 -4.92 -21.81
C GLU A 357 -6.11 -5.49 -21.80
N SER A 358 -6.92 -5.26 -22.84
CA SER A 358 -8.32 -5.73 -22.90
C SER A 358 -8.44 -7.24 -23.02
N ASP A 359 -7.44 -7.93 -23.56
CA ASP A 359 -7.41 -9.39 -23.63
C ASP A 359 -7.25 -10.05 -22.23
N LEU A 360 -6.89 -9.27 -21.20
CA LEU A 360 -6.87 -9.75 -19.81
C LEU A 360 -8.26 -9.99 -19.24
N ILE A 361 -9.31 -9.45 -19.87
CA ILE A 361 -10.69 -9.65 -19.43
C ILE A 361 -11.06 -11.13 -19.56
N GLY A 362 -11.51 -11.72 -18.45
CA GLY A 362 -11.80 -13.14 -18.32
C GLY A 362 -10.62 -14.00 -17.86
N GLN A 363 -9.40 -13.46 -17.83
CA GLN A 363 -8.23 -14.20 -17.37
C GLN A 363 -8.28 -14.44 -15.85
N LEU A 364 -7.77 -15.62 -15.46
CA LEU A 364 -7.74 -16.03 -14.06
C LEU A 364 -6.45 -15.58 -13.37
N VAL A 365 -6.62 -14.99 -12.19
CA VAL A 365 -5.53 -14.62 -11.29
C VAL A 365 -5.71 -15.29 -9.94
N LEU A 366 -4.60 -15.41 -9.22
CA LEU A 366 -4.61 -15.74 -7.80
C LEU A 366 -4.40 -14.45 -7.01
N THR A 367 -5.29 -14.18 -6.07
CA THR A 367 -5.18 -13.08 -5.11
C THR A 367 -4.81 -13.61 -3.73
N ILE A 368 -3.84 -12.99 -3.08
CA ILE A 368 -3.36 -13.36 -1.75
C ILE A 368 -3.03 -12.10 -0.96
N SER A 369 -3.40 -12.08 0.32
CA SER A 369 -3.07 -10.96 1.21
C SER A 369 -1.79 -11.22 2.01
N PRO A 370 -1.08 -10.18 2.46
CA PRO A 370 0.11 -10.29 3.29
C PRO A 370 -0.10 -11.10 4.57
N HIS A 371 0.94 -11.82 4.97
CA HIS A 371 0.99 -12.71 6.13
C HIS A 371 -0.01 -13.87 6.09
N THR A 372 -0.49 -14.23 4.90
CA THR A 372 -1.36 -15.39 4.69
C THR A 372 -0.68 -16.42 3.78
N PHE A 373 -1.27 -17.60 3.66
CA PHE A 373 -0.78 -18.67 2.78
C PHE A 373 -1.87 -19.26 1.88
N VAL A 374 -3.04 -18.62 1.86
CA VAL A 374 -4.23 -19.04 1.10
C VAL A 374 -4.40 -18.07 -0.05
N ALA A 375 -4.23 -18.59 -1.27
CA ALA A 375 -4.51 -17.86 -2.49
C ALA A 375 -5.93 -18.18 -2.94
N ASN A 376 -6.71 -17.15 -3.28
CA ASN A 376 -8.05 -17.30 -3.82
C ASN A 376 -8.02 -17.07 -5.33
N LEU A 377 -8.70 -17.95 -6.07
CA LEU A 377 -8.90 -17.77 -7.50
C LEU A 377 -9.85 -16.59 -7.73
N ALA A 378 -9.49 -15.72 -8.67
CA ALA A 378 -10.31 -14.61 -9.09
C ALA A 378 -10.22 -14.42 -10.61
N ARG A 379 -11.21 -13.75 -11.19
CA ARG A 379 -11.29 -13.46 -12.62
C ARG A 379 -11.29 -11.95 -12.84
N ILE A 380 -10.46 -11.47 -13.76
CA ILE A 380 -10.42 -10.05 -14.11
C ILE A 380 -11.63 -9.74 -14.99
N ILE A 381 -12.43 -8.76 -14.60
CA ILE A 381 -13.60 -8.33 -15.39
C ILE A 381 -13.53 -6.89 -15.88
N GLY A 382 -12.52 -6.12 -15.46
CA GLY A 382 -12.40 -4.72 -15.85
C GLY A 382 -11.22 -3.99 -15.23
N PHE A 383 -11.11 -2.70 -15.55
CA PHE A 383 -10.01 -1.85 -15.13
C PHE A 383 -10.48 -0.57 -14.45
N THR A 384 -9.70 -0.08 -13.49
CA THR A 384 -9.91 1.23 -12.87
C THR A 384 -8.68 2.13 -13.00
N ASN A 385 -8.91 3.44 -12.97
CA ASN A 385 -7.83 4.44 -12.93
C ASN A 385 -7.33 4.67 -11.49
N ALA A 386 -8.07 4.22 -10.48
CA ALA A 386 -7.64 4.30 -9.08
C ALA A 386 -6.57 3.23 -8.78
N ASP A 387 -5.65 3.53 -7.86
CA ASP A 387 -4.57 2.60 -7.47
C ASP A 387 -5.03 1.58 -6.40
N VAL A 388 -6.16 0.91 -6.69
CA VAL A 388 -6.81 -0.08 -5.81
C VAL A 388 -7.28 -1.30 -6.61
N ILE A 389 -7.41 -2.45 -5.95
CA ILE A 389 -8.13 -3.61 -6.46
C ILE A 389 -9.52 -3.60 -5.84
N PHE A 390 -10.54 -3.48 -6.68
CA PHE A 390 -11.92 -3.64 -6.25
C PHE A 390 -12.33 -5.11 -6.32
N ALA A 391 -12.91 -5.62 -5.25
CA ALA A 391 -13.50 -6.95 -5.23
C ALA A 391 -14.70 -7.03 -4.28
N HIS A 392 -15.48 -8.11 -4.46
CA HIS A 392 -16.58 -8.43 -3.57
C HIS A 392 -16.10 -8.63 -2.12
N PRO A 393 -16.84 -8.17 -1.09
CA PRO A 393 -16.48 -8.36 0.32
C PRO A 393 -16.12 -9.80 0.68
N PHE A 394 -16.90 -10.77 0.17
CA PHE A 394 -16.62 -12.19 0.42
C PHE A 394 -15.24 -12.64 -0.07
N LEU A 395 -14.74 -12.11 -1.19
CA LEU A 395 -13.40 -12.44 -1.67
C LEU A 395 -12.32 -11.81 -0.79
N HIS A 396 -12.52 -10.58 -0.31
CA HIS A 396 -11.60 -9.97 0.66
C HIS A 396 -11.55 -10.75 1.97
N ALA A 397 -12.72 -11.07 2.55
CA ALA A 397 -12.85 -11.88 3.75
C ALA A 397 -12.27 -13.30 3.57
N ALA A 398 -12.39 -13.91 2.39
CA ALA A 398 -11.81 -15.22 2.09
C ALA A 398 -10.27 -15.23 2.13
N LYS A 399 -9.64 -14.06 1.97
CA LYS A 399 -8.18 -13.90 2.16
C LYS A 399 -7.79 -13.68 3.62
N ARG A 400 -8.75 -13.67 4.56
CA ARG A 400 -8.54 -13.46 6.00
C ARG A 400 -7.82 -12.16 6.32
N ARG A 401 -8.21 -11.10 5.61
CA ARG A 401 -7.76 -9.72 5.82
C ARG A 401 -8.92 -8.76 5.68
N ASN A 402 -8.81 -7.68 6.46
CA ASN A 402 -9.80 -6.63 6.52
C ASN A 402 -9.56 -5.64 5.36
N VAL A 403 -10.57 -4.82 5.09
CA VAL A 403 -10.47 -3.74 4.09
C VAL A 403 -10.28 -2.41 4.82
N ASP A 404 -9.22 -2.32 5.61
CA ASP A 404 -8.85 -1.17 6.45
C ASP A 404 -7.59 -0.42 5.92
N GLY A 405 -7.31 -0.57 4.62
CA GLY A 405 -6.12 -0.04 3.96
C GLY A 405 -4.97 -1.06 3.86
N ASP A 406 -5.29 -2.34 3.97
CA ASP A 406 -4.41 -3.45 3.63
C ASP A 406 -4.16 -3.54 2.12
N GLU A 407 -3.18 -4.35 1.74
CA GLU A 407 -2.82 -4.56 0.34
C GLU A 407 -3.09 -5.99 -0.06
N ASP A 408 -3.44 -6.23 -1.31
CA ASP A 408 -3.52 -7.54 -1.91
C ASP A 408 -2.48 -7.69 -3.01
N SER A 409 -1.88 -8.87 -3.08
CA SER A 409 -1.06 -9.29 -4.21
C SER A 409 -1.92 -10.07 -5.21
N ILE A 410 -1.78 -9.76 -6.50
CA ILE A 410 -2.31 -10.58 -7.59
C ILE A 410 -1.19 -11.16 -8.45
N MET A 411 -1.41 -12.36 -8.96
CA MET A 411 -0.51 -13.06 -9.89
C MET A 411 -1.34 -13.85 -10.90
N LEU A 412 -0.87 -13.96 -12.14
CA LEU A 412 -1.55 -14.80 -13.14
C LEU A 412 -1.56 -16.26 -12.68
N ALA A 413 -2.69 -16.94 -12.84
CA ALA A 413 -2.86 -18.31 -12.33
C ALA A 413 -1.80 -19.28 -12.89
N LEU A 414 -1.54 -19.21 -14.20
CA LEU A 414 -0.54 -20.08 -14.82
C LEU A 414 0.90 -19.76 -14.37
N ASP A 415 1.23 -18.49 -14.09
CA ASP A 415 2.54 -18.12 -13.54
C ASP A 415 2.77 -18.81 -12.19
N ALA A 416 1.78 -18.73 -11.31
CA ALA A 416 1.82 -19.41 -10.03
C ALA A 416 2.02 -20.92 -10.21
N LEU A 417 1.24 -21.57 -11.09
CA LEU A 417 1.31 -23.02 -11.28
C LEU A 417 2.67 -23.53 -11.79
N ILE A 418 3.33 -22.82 -12.72
CA ILE A 418 4.55 -23.31 -13.37
C ILE A 418 5.85 -22.76 -12.78
N ASN A 419 5.79 -21.66 -12.02
CA ASN A 419 6.97 -21.01 -11.45
C ASN A 419 7.06 -21.12 -9.92
N PHE A 420 5.95 -21.37 -9.22
CA PHE A 420 5.98 -21.62 -7.79
C PHE A 420 6.70 -22.91 -7.44
N SER A 421 7.50 -22.90 -6.37
CA SER A 421 7.97 -24.12 -5.73
C SER A 421 8.21 -23.91 -4.24
N ARG A 422 7.74 -24.87 -3.43
CA ARG A 422 8.03 -24.92 -1.98
C ARG A 422 9.53 -25.02 -1.69
N GLU A 423 10.31 -25.55 -2.64
CA GLU A 423 11.76 -25.69 -2.52
C GLU A 423 12.50 -24.33 -2.58
N PHE A 424 11.86 -23.26 -3.08
CA PHE A 424 12.44 -21.92 -3.09
C PHE A 424 12.18 -21.14 -1.80
N LEU A 425 11.20 -21.58 -0.99
CA LEU A 425 10.82 -20.89 0.22
C LEU A 425 11.98 -20.89 1.25
N PRO A 426 12.22 -19.76 1.94
CA PRO A 426 13.18 -19.70 3.03
C PRO A 426 12.88 -20.74 4.13
N SER A 427 13.93 -21.22 4.79
CA SER A 427 13.82 -22.19 5.89
C SER A 427 13.22 -21.61 7.17
N SER A 428 13.28 -20.29 7.37
CA SER A 428 12.72 -19.61 8.54
C SER A 428 11.19 -19.57 8.50
N PRO A 429 10.49 -19.70 9.65
CA PRO A 429 9.01 -19.71 9.71
C PRO A 429 8.35 -18.52 8.99
N GLY A 430 8.75 -17.28 9.28
CA GLY A 430 8.23 -16.07 8.59
C GLY A 430 8.66 -15.93 7.12
N GLY A 431 9.40 -16.90 6.58
CA GLY A 431 9.73 -16.97 5.16
C GLY A 431 8.68 -17.70 4.32
N ARG A 432 7.80 -18.48 4.95
CA ARG A 432 6.72 -19.23 4.30
C ARG A 432 5.41 -18.44 4.22
N GLU A 433 5.27 -17.40 5.03
CA GLU A 433 4.21 -16.40 4.90
C GLU A 433 4.28 -15.73 3.51
N ASP A 434 3.13 -15.31 3.01
CA ASP A 434 2.88 -14.78 1.66
C ASP A 434 2.96 -15.81 0.53
N ALA A 435 3.33 -17.06 0.76
CA ALA A 435 3.39 -18.07 -0.32
C ALA A 435 2.01 -18.68 -0.61
N PRO A 436 1.60 -18.90 -1.87
CA PRO A 436 0.33 -19.53 -2.22
C PRO A 436 0.39 -21.05 -1.96
N LEU A 437 0.36 -21.45 -0.69
CA LEU A 437 0.49 -22.86 -0.28
C LEU A 437 -0.81 -23.65 -0.44
N LEU A 438 -1.95 -22.97 -0.30
CA LEU A 438 -3.29 -23.48 -0.53
C LEU A 438 -3.98 -22.61 -1.57
N LEU A 439 -4.72 -23.26 -2.47
CA LEU A 439 -5.52 -22.61 -3.50
C LEU A 439 -7.00 -22.86 -3.24
N VAL A 440 -7.77 -21.79 -3.08
CA VAL A 440 -9.23 -21.82 -2.98
C VAL A 440 -9.80 -21.45 -4.33
N THR A 441 -10.48 -22.40 -4.96
CA THR A 441 -11.09 -22.22 -6.29
C THR A 441 -12.51 -21.68 -6.22
N LYS A 442 -13.22 -21.94 -5.12
CA LYS A 442 -14.57 -21.45 -4.86
C LYS A 442 -14.65 -20.85 -3.46
N VAL A 443 -15.09 -19.60 -3.36
CA VAL A 443 -15.34 -18.95 -2.07
C VAL A 443 -16.64 -19.48 -1.49
N ASP A 444 -16.56 -20.04 -0.28
CA ASP A 444 -17.72 -20.46 0.51
C ASP A 444 -17.96 -19.44 1.63
N PRO A 445 -19.05 -18.65 1.59
CA PRO A 445 -19.34 -17.65 2.58
C PRO A 445 -19.51 -18.17 4.01
N LYS A 446 -19.62 -19.48 4.25
CA LYS A 446 -19.62 -20.04 5.61
C LYS A 446 -18.24 -20.13 6.25
N TYR A 447 -17.17 -20.07 5.45
CA TYR A 447 -15.78 -20.30 5.88
C TYR A 447 -14.85 -19.10 5.64
N ILE A 448 -15.43 -17.92 5.47
CA ILE A 448 -14.71 -16.65 5.38
C ILE A 448 -14.66 -15.95 6.74
N ASP A 449 -13.94 -14.84 6.80
CA ASP A 449 -13.85 -13.99 7.99
C ASP A 449 -15.22 -13.43 8.41
N ASP A 450 -15.45 -13.29 9.73
CA ASP A 450 -16.75 -12.95 10.30
C ASP A 450 -17.09 -11.46 10.21
N GLU A 451 -16.12 -10.58 9.91
CA GLU A 451 -16.37 -9.14 9.73
C GLU A 451 -17.46 -8.89 8.69
N VAL A 452 -17.48 -9.68 7.60
CA VAL A 452 -18.44 -9.54 6.51
C VAL A 452 -19.87 -9.93 6.90
N TYR A 453 -20.05 -10.75 7.94
CA TYR A 453 -21.38 -11.15 8.42
C TYR A 453 -22.14 -9.99 9.05
N ASN A 454 -21.45 -8.92 9.41
CA ASN A 454 -22.04 -7.71 9.98
C ASN A 454 -22.46 -6.70 8.91
N MET A 455 -22.16 -6.93 7.63
CA MET A 455 -22.59 -6.02 6.56
C MET A 455 -24.12 -6.08 6.39
N GLU A 456 -24.73 -4.91 6.24
CA GLU A 456 -26.15 -4.78 5.98
C GLU A 456 -26.50 -5.20 4.55
N VAL A 457 -27.63 -5.87 4.36
CA VAL A 457 -28.12 -6.34 3.05
C VAL A 457 -29.39 -5.64 2.58
N SER A 458 -29.96 -4.78 3.41
CA SER A 458 -31.20 -4.05 3.15
C SER A 458 -31.05 -2.56 3.42
N GLU A 459 -32.00 -1.78 2.93
CA GLU A 459 -32.14 -0.39 3.38
C GLU A 459 -32.40 -0.33 4.89
N LEU A 460 -31.97 0.77 5.51
CA LEU A 460 -32.12 1.00 6.94
C LEU A 460 -33.53 1.51 7.24
N PRO A 461 -34.31 0.82 8.10
CA PRO A 461 -35.69 1.19 8.35
C PRO A 461 -35.80 2.40 9.31
N PRO A 462 -36.93 3.13 9.35
CA PRO A 462 -37.14 4.27 10.25
C PRO A 462 -36.82 4.00 11.72
N GLU A 463 -37.14 2.80 12.20
CA GLU A 463 -36.91 2.32 13.56
C GLU A 463 -35.43 2.35 13.94
N PHE A 464 -34.53 2.09 12.97
CA PHE A 464 -33.08 2.20 13.18
C PHE A 464 -32.71 3.64 13.54
N TYR A 465 -33.16 4.60 12.74
CA TYR A 465 -32.84 6.02 12.95
C TYR A 465 -33.38 6.52 14.29
N GLU A 466 -34.59 6.10 14.70
CA GLU A 466 -35.17 6.44 15.99
C GLU A 466 -34.39 5.85 17.18
N ALA A 467 -33.90 4.61 17.05
CA ALA A 467 -33.06 3.97 18.05
C ALA A 467 -31.72 4.70 18.23
N THR A 468 -31.15 5.26 17.15
CA THR A 468 -29.89 6.02 17.26
C THR A 468 -30.01 7.26 18.16
N TYR A 469 -31.18 7.92 18.20
CA TYR A 469 -31.41 9.07 19.09
C TYR A 469 -31.46 8.70 20.57
N LYS A 470 -31.73 7.43 20.89
CA LYS A 470 -31.72 6.89 22.24
C LYS A 470 -30.36 6.30 22.63
N PHE A 471 -29.37 6.36 21.73
CA PHE A 471 -28.06 5.72 21.90
C PHE A 471 -28.19 4.23 22.22
N GLU A 472 -29.12 3.54 21.55
CA GLU A 472 -29.29 2.10 21.74
C GLU A 472 -28.06 1.32 21.29
N ASP A 473 -27.80 0.21 21.97
CA ASP A 473 -26.71 -0.70 21.62
C ASP A 473 -27.03 -1.43 20.29
N PRO A 474 -26.09 -1.49 19.33
CA PRO A 474 -26.31 -2.17 18.05
C PRO A 474 -26.79 -3.63 18.18
N SER A 475 -26.42 -4.32 19.26
CA SER A 475 -26.85 -5.71 19.50
C SER A 475 -28.37 -5.86 19.64
N LYS A 476 -29.07 -4.81 20.07
CA LYS A 476 -30.54 -4.80 20.18
C LYS A 476 -31.25 -4.62 18.84
N LEU A 477 -30.52 -4.23 17.79
CA LEU A 477 -31.07 -3.94 16.47
C LEU A 477 -30.91 -5.10 15.47
N LYS A 478 -30.31 -6.23 15.89
CA LYS A 478 -30.08 -7.42 15.04
C LYS A 478 -31.36 -8.04 14.45
N GLY A 479 -32.52 -7.80 15.05
CA GLY A 479 -33.81 -8.26 14.53
C GLY A 479 -34.52 -7.25 13.63
N ILE A 480 -34.01 -6.03 13.54
CA ILE A 480 -34.57 -4.92 12.75
C ILE A 480 -33.78 -4.77 11.44
N ILE A 481 -32.46 -4.92 11.50
CA ILE A 481 -31.56 -4.80 10.35
C ILE A 481 -31.14 -6.20 9.91
N GLU A 482 -31.38 -6.51 8.65
CA GLU A 482 -30.87 -7.76 8.07
C GLU A 482 -29.40 -7.60 7.71
N THR A 483 -28.60 -8.61 8.09
CA THR A 483 -27.17 -8.67 7.76
C THR A 483 -26.87 -9.88 6.89
N VAL A 484 -25.67 -9.89 6.31
CA VAL A 484 -25.15 -11.07 5.60
C VAL A 484 -25.24 -12.32 6.49
N GLY A 485 -24.84 -12.21 7.76
CA GLY A 485 -24.89 -13.33 8.70
C GLY A 485 -26.30 -13.88 8.90
N SER A 486 -27.30 -13.02 9.10
CA SER A 486 -28.68 -13.46 9.31
C SER A 486 -29.26 -14.13 8.06
N ARG A 487 -28.92 -13.66 6.86
CA ARG A 487 -29.34 -14.29 5.60
C ARG A 487 -28.66 -15.65 5.36
N ILE A 488 -27.37 -15.78 5.69
CA ILE A 488 -26.66 -17.07 5.60
C ILE A 488 -27.26 -18.09 6.57
N GLU A 489 -27.60 -17.68 7.80
CA GLU A 489 -28.29 -18.53 8.77
C GLU A 489 -29.68 -18.95 8.27
N ALA A 490 -30.38 -18.07 7.57
CA ALA A 490 -31.67 -18.36 6.93
C ALA A 490 -31.57 -19.26 5.68
N GLY A 491 -30.36 -19.61 5.23
CA GLY A 491 -30.11 -20.55 4.11
C GLY A 491 -29.72 -19.89 2.79
N ASP A 492 -29.64 -18.56 2.72
CA ASP A 492 -29.14 -17.84 1.55
C ASP A 492 -27.61 -17.82 1.56
N LEU A 493 -26.99 -18.70 0.76
CA LEU A 493 -25.53 -18.87 0.76
C LEU A 493 -24.77 -17.67 0.20
N TYR A 494 -25.37 -16.86 -0.66
CA TYR A 494 -24.73 -15.70 -1.27
C TYR A 494 -25.68 -14.50 -1.22
N PRO A 495 -25.90 -13.92 -0.02
CA PRO A 495 -26.81 -12.80 0.12
C PRO A 495 -26.36 -11.61 -0.72
N LYS A 496 -27.32 -11.01 -1.44
CA LYS A 496 -27.09 -9.77 -2.19
C LYS A 496 -26.87 -8.61 -1.21
N ILE A 497 -25.75 -7.90 -1.35
CA ILE A 497 -25.40 -6.77 -0.48
C ILE A 497 -25.81 -5.46 -1.15
N VAL A 498 -26.89 -4.86 -0.68
CA VAL A 498 -27.45 -3.62 -1.25
C VAL A 498 -26.78 -2.38 -0.64
N GLY A 499 -26.43 -1.40 -1.48
CA GLY A 499 -25.94 -0.10 -1.04
C GLY A 499 -27.09 0.87 -0.75
N SER A 500 -26.99 1.66 0.31
CA SER A 500 -28.00 2.66 0.68
C SER A 500 -27.88 4.00 -0.04
N ILE A 501 -26.71 4.28 -0.62
CA ILE A 501 -26.42 5.55 -1.30
C ILE A 501 -25.76 5.23 -2.64
N GLU A 502 -26.38 5.69 -3.71
CA GLU A 502 -25.82 5.58 -5.05
C GLU A 502 -24.63 6.53 -5.25
N THR A 503 -23.67 6.08 -6.06
CA THR A 503 -22.55 6.89 -6.52
C THR A 503 -22.67 7.15 -8.01
N SER A 504 -22.17 8.31 -8.45
CA SER A 504 -22.14 8.62 -9.89
C SER A 504 -21.11 7.75 -10.62
N ARG A 505 -19.88 7.71 -10.09
CA ARG A 505 -18.78 6.86 -10.57
C ARG A 505 -17.90 6.36 -9.42
N MET A 506 -17.46 5.11 -9.45
CA MET A 506 -16.61 4.51 -8.40
C MET A 506 -15.21 5.15 -8.24
N ASP A 507 -14.64 5.66 -9.33
CA ASP A 507 -13.32 6.31 -9.36
C ASP A 507 -13.45 7.83 -9.60
N LEU A 508 -14.59 8.43 -9.25
CA LEU A 508 -14.79 9.87 -9.26
C LEU A 508 -14.07 10.52 -8.07
N GLY A 509 -12.87 11.03 -8.28
CA GLY A 509 -12.11 11.72 -7.24
C GLY A 509 -10.64 11.92 -7.58
N PRO A 510 -9.86 12.52 -6.67
CA PRO A 510 -8.42 12.62 -6.84
C PRO A 510 -7.78 11.23 -6.79
N LEU A 511 -7.37 10.71 -7.96
CA LEU A 511 -6.78 9.37 -8.10
C LEU A 511 -5.43 9.17 -7.38
N GLN A 512 -4.79 10.27 -6.99
CA GLN A 512 -3.50 10.24 -6.31
C GLN A 512 -3.46 11.29 -5.21
N THR A 513 -3.05 10.87 -4.01
CA THR A 513 -2.91 11.75 -2.86
C THR A 513 -1.80 12.77 -3.06
N THR A 514 -2.00 13.97 -2.53
CA THR A 514 -0.96 15.02 -2.49
C THR A 514 0.32 14.52 -1.82
N TYR A 515 0.20 13.66 -0.80
CA TYR A 515 1.34 13.03 -0.13
C TYR A 515 2.26 12.27 -1.08
N ARG A 516 1.71 11.60 -2.10
CA ARG A 516 2.49 10.85 -3.09
C ARG A 516 3.03 11.73 -4.21
N LYS A 517 2.34 12.83 -4.54
CA LYS A 517 2.79 13.81 -5.55
C LYS A 517 4.00 14.62 -5.07
N LEU A 518 4.06 14.93 -3.78
CA LEU A 518 5.18 15.67 -3.20
C LEU A 518 6.40 14.77 -3.02
N GLU A 519 7.58 15.24 -3.43
CA GLU A 519 8.83 14.48 -3.33
C GLU A 519 9.52 14.70 -1.98
N THR A 520 9.60 15.95 -1.53
CA THR A 520 10.36 16.29 -0.32
C THR A 520 9.50 16.18 0.93
N MET A 521 10.15 15.87 2.06
CA MET A 521 9.46 15.83 3.36
C MET A 521 9.01 17.22 3.81
N SER A 522 9.78 18.26 3.49
CA SER A 522 9.43 19.64 3.84
C SER A 522 8.13 20.06 3.18
N ASP A 523 7.96 19.80 1.89
CA ASP A 523 6.72 20.15 1.17
C ASP A 523 5.52 19.37 1.73
N LYS A 524 5.70 18.08 2.04
CA LYS A 524 4.64 17.26 2.65
C LYS A 524 4.17 17.82 3.97
N MET A 525 5.11 18.28 4.79
CA MET A 525 4.81 18.89 6.07
C MET A 525 4.11 20.23 5.90
N GLU A 526 4.58 21.08 4.99
CA GLU A 526 3.95 22.36 4.70
C GLU A 526 2.51 22.19 4.19
N ALA A 527 2.28 21.25 3.28
CA ALA A 527 0.94 20.91 2.81
C ALA A 527 0.03 20.39 3.93
N HIS A 528 0.58 19.56 4.83
CA HIS A 528 -0.14 19.05 5.99
C HIS A 528 -0.59 20.19 6.92
N PHE A 529 0.32 21.07 7.34
CA PHE A 529 -0.02 22.20 8.22
C PHE A 529 -0.91 23.23 7.54
N SER A 530 -0.71 23.49 6.24
CA SER A 530 -1.60 24.35 5.44
C SER A 530 -3.05 23.87 5.48
N LEU A 531 -3.26 22.55 5.46
CA LEU A 531 -4.58 21.96 5.55
C LEU A 531 -5.18 22.10 6.96
N GLU A 532 -4.38 21.84 7.99
CA GLU A 532 -4.84 21.98 9.39
C GLU A 532 -5.36 23.39 9.68
N ARG A 533 -4.70 24.44 9.16
CA ARG A 533 -5.14 25.84 9.29
C ARG A 533 -6.47 26.17 8.61
N LYS A 534 -6.85 25.38 7.60
CA LYS A 534 -8.11 25.58 6.88
C LYS A 534 -9.27 24.87 7.56
N ILE A 535 -9.00 23.89 8.42
CA ILE A 535 -10.02 23.03 9.02
C ILE A 535 -10.37 23.52 10.42
N ARG A 536 -11.60 24.03 10.60
CA ARG A 536 -12.12 24.48 11.89
C ARG A 536 -12.06 23.41 13.00
N ALA A 537 -12.17 22.13 12.63
CA ALA A 537 -12.18 21.02 13.58
C ALA A 537 -10.80 20.65 14.12
N VAL A 538 -9.72 21.22 13.59
CA VAL A 538 -8.35 20.91 14.00
C VAL A 538 -7.79 22.06 14.83
N ASP A 539 -7.28 21.76 16.02
CA ASP A 539 -6.46 22.70 16.79
C ASP A 539 -5.02 22.63 16.26
N GLU A 540 -4.61 23.70 15.58
CA GLU A 540 -3.28 23.83 14.97
C GLU A 540 -2.14 23.60 15.98
N LYS A 541 -2.28 24.10 17.22
CA LYS A 541 -1.21 24.02 18.24
C LYS A 541 -1.11 22.62 18.82
N ASP A 542 -2.24 21.97 19.09
CA ASP A 542 -2.27 20.59 19.59
C ASP A 542 -1.77 19.61 18.52
N ALA A 543 -2.24 19.75 17.27
CA ALA A 543 -1.84 18.89 16.15
C ALA A 543 -0.33 18.93 15.92
N LEU A 544 0.24 20.14 15.85
CA LEU A 544 1.68 20.35 15.68
C LEU A 544 2.48 19.80 16.87
N SER A 545 2.01 20.01 18.11
CA SER A 545 2.66 19.49 19.32
C SER A 545 2.72 17.95 19.34
N ARG A 546 1.62 17.30 18.93
CA ARG A 546 1.56 15.83 18.81
C ARG A 546 2.47 15.33 17.70
N ALA A 547 2.47 15.96 16.53
CA ALA A 547 3.35 15.59 15.42
C ALA A 547 4.83 15.67 15.82
N LEU A 548 5.25 16.77 16.46
CA LEU A 548 6.62 16.94 16.97
C LEU A 548 7.03 15.85 17.96
N THR A 549 6.17 15.54 18.92
CA THR A 549 6.50 14.61 20.00
C THR A 549 6.53 13.16 19.53
N SER A 550 5.55 12.76 18.72
CA SER A 550 5.37 11.37 18.31
C SER A 550 6.31 10.95 17.17
N HIS A 551 6.60 11.84 16.23
CA HIS A 551 7.38 11.54 15.04
C HIS A 551 8.76 12.22 15.02
N PHE A 552 8.81 13.55 15.01
CA PHE A 552 10.06 14.28 14.76
C PHE A 552 11.12 14.08 15.86
N LEU A 553 10.76 14.34 17.11
CA LEU A 553 11.69 14.19 18.23
C LEU A 553 12.13 12.74 18.41
N ARG A 554 11.21 11.80 18.20
CA ARG A 554 11.50 10.36 18.25
C ARG A 554 12.53 9.97 17.18
N ASP A 555 12.37 10.44 15.95
CA ASP A 555 13.29 10.16 14.85
C ASP A 555 14.65 10.82 15.04
N ILE A 556 14.70 12.09 15.46
CA ILE A 556 15.96 12.81 15.70
C ILE A 556 16.76 12.11 16.81
N ILE A 557 16.14 11.87 17.97
CA ILE A 557 16.80 11.20 19.11
C ILE A 557 17.18 9.77 18.74
N GLY A 558 16.30 9.05 18.04
CA GLY A 558 16.55 7.68 17.59
C GLY A 558 17.74 7.59 16.64
N ASN A 559 17.83 8.50 15.66
CA ASN A 559 18.95 8.57 14.74
C ASN A 559 20.25 8.99 15.45
N LEU A 560 20.18 9.94 16.39
CA LEU A 560 21.33 10.37 17.18
C LEU A 560 21.90 9.22 18.04
N ARG A 561 21.03 8.49 18.74
CA ARG A 561 21.42 7.29 19.51
C ARG A 561 22.02 6.21 18.62
N LYS A 562 21.39 5.92 17.47
CA LYS A 562 21.91 4.96 16.49
C LYS A 562 23.27 5.38 15.95
N PHE A 563 23.49 6.67 15.70
CA PHE A 563 24.78 7.18 15.26
C PHE A 563 25.88 6.94 16.30
N GLY A 564 25.60 7.19 17.58
CA GLY A 564 26.57 6.96 18.67
C GLY A 564 26.88 5.48 18.93
N GLN A 565 25.94 4.57 18.63
CA GLN A 565 26.07 3.12 18.86
C GLN A 565 26.35 2.30 17.58
N GLN A 566 26.64 2.98 16.46
CA GLN A 566 26.68 2.33 15.16
C GLN A 566 27.82 1.33 15.00
N GLU A 567 27.62 0.36 14.11
CA GLU A 567 28.68 -0.48 13.57
C GLU A 567 29.29 0.18 12.32
N PHE A 568 30.49 -0.26 11.98
CA PHE A 568 31.23 0.19 10.81
C PHE A 568 31.25 -0.92 9.77
N ARG A 569 31.13 -0.58 8.49
CA ARG A 569 31.18 -1.57 7.41
C ARG A 569 32.31 -1.28 6.44
N CYS A 570 32.92 -2.31 5.90
CA CYS A 570 33.83 -2.14 4.76
C CYS A 570 33.02 -1.85 3.48
N SER A 571 33.44 -0.85 2.70
CA SER A 571 32.81 -0.50 1.43
C SER A 571 32.91 -1.61 0.38
N GLU A 572 33.96 -2.43 0.43
CA GLU A 572 34.23 -3.48 -0.56
C GLU A 572 33.65 -4.84 -0.17
N CYS A 573 34.04 -5.38 0.99
CA CYS A 573 33.64 -6.72 1.40
C CYS A 573 32.37 -6.75 2.29
N ASN A 574 31.84 -5.59 2.68
CA ASN A 574 30.71 -5.45 3.62
C ASN A 574 30.89 -6.16 4.97
N ALA A 575 32.12 -6.51 5.36
CA ALA A 575 32.41 -6.97 6.72
C ALA A 575 32.02 -5.87 7.70
N LYS A 576 31.32 -6.25 8.76
CA LYS A 576 30.87 -5.36 9.82
C LYS A 576 31.81 -5.47 11.02
N TYR A 577 32.10 -4.32 11.62
CA TYR A 577 32.96 -4.20 12.78
C TYR A 577 32.27 -3.34 13.82
N ARG A 578 32.20 -3.82 15.05
CA ARG A 578 31.64 -3.06 16.18
C ARG A 578 32.43 -1.78 16.47
N ARG A 579 33.74 -1.81 16.21
CA ARG A 579 34.66 -0.66 16.38
C ARG A 579 35.46 -0.48 15.08
N PRO A 580 35.83 0.74 14.72
CA PRO A 580 36.68 0.95 13.56
C PRO A 580 38.07 0.36 13.85
N PRO A 581 38.65 -0.43 12.94
CA PRO A 581 40.04 -0.87 13.06
C PRO A 581 40.97 0.34 13.15
N ILE A 582 41.96 0.32 14.04
CA ILE A 582 42.93 1.42 14.25
C ILE A 582 43.68 1.76 12.96
N SER A 583 43.90 0.77 12.08
CA SER A 583 44.53 0.94 10.78
C SER A 583 43.70 1.77 9.78
N GLY A 584 42.44 2.08 10.09
CA GLY A 584 41.48 2.74 9.18
C GLY A 584 41.07 1.89 7.98
N ARG A 585 41.62 0.67 7.84
CA ARG A 585 41.39 -0.24 6.72
C ARG A 585 40.78 -1.55 7.21
N CYS A 586 40.03 -2.19 6.31
CA CYS A 586 39.41 -3.47 6.58
C CYS A 586 40.47 -4.57 6.73
N PRO A 587 40.56 -5.28 7.87
CA PRO A 587 41.53 -6.36 8.08
C PRO A 587 41.32 -7.57 7.16
N ARG A 588 40.13 -7.72 6.54
CA ARG A 588 39.82 -8.82 5.62
C ARG A 588 40.23 -8.57 4.17
N CYS A 589 40.23 -7.31 3.72
CA CYS A 589 40.38 -7.01 2.29
C CYS A 589 41.15 -5.72 1.98
N GLY A 590 41.59 -4.98 2.99
CA GLY A 590 42.29 -3.70 2.84
C GLY A 590 41.41 -2.51 2.45
N GLY A 591 40.13 -2.72 2.11
CA GLY A 591 39.20 -1.67 1.70
C GLY A 591 38.81 -0.68 2.80
N ASN A 592 38.21 0.45 2.41
CA ASN A 592 37.84 1.54 3.32
C ASN A 592 36.70 1.14 4.26
N ILE A 593 36.79 1.65 5.49
CA ILE A 593 35.73 1.52 6.51
C ILE A 593 34.84 2.75 6.47
N VAL A 594 33.54 2.54 6.33
CA VAL A 594 32.54 3.60 6.26
C VAL A 594 31.52 3.45 7.40
N LEU A 595 30.97 4.58 7.81
CA LEU A 595 29.85 4.66 8.74
C LEU A 595 28.61 3.95 8.17
N THR A 596 27.80 3.37 9.05
CA THR A 596 26.49 2.82 8.66
C THR A 596 25.37 3.85 8.80
N VAL A 597 25.54 4.84 9.69
CA VAL A 597 24.66 5.99 9.85
C VAL A 597 25.51 7.26 9.65
N HIS A 598 25.10 8.11 8.71
CA HIS A 598 25.84 9.34 8.37
C HIS A 598 25.26 10.57 9.10
N LYS A 599 26.09 11.61 9.34
CA LYS A 599 25.69 12.92 9.91
C LYS A 599 24.42 13.48 9.27
N GLY A 600 24.32 13.42 7.94
CA GLY A 600 23.15 13.90 7.20
C GLY A 600 21.83 13.20 7.59
N THR A 601 21.87 11.94 8.04
CA THR A 601 20.67 11.21 8.50
C THR A 601 20.13 11.79 9.81
N VAL A 602 21.03 12.21 10.71
CA VAL A 602 20.67 12.84 11.99
C VAL A 602 20.12 14.26 11.76
N LEU A 603 20.76 15.03 10.86
CA LEU A 603 20.37 16.42 10.57
C LEU A 603 19.10 16.56 9.73
N LYS A 604 18.68 15.49 9.03
CA LYS A 604 17.56 15.51 8.08
C LYS A 604 16.27 16.13 8.64
N TYR A 605 15.93 15.81 9.89
CA TYR A 605 14.69 16.27 10.53
C TYR A 605 14.87 17.48 11.44
N LEU A 606 16.10 17.79 11.86
CA LEU A 606 16.36 18.88 12.81
C LEU A 606 16.04 20.25 12.20
N LYS A 607 16.56 20.54 11.00
CA LYS A 607 16.35 21.84 10.34
C LYS A 607 14.86 22.13 10.07
N PRO A 608 14.08 21.22 9.45
CA PRO A 608 12.64 21.44 9.28
C PRO A 608 11.91 21.65 10.60
N THR A 609 12.26 20.87 11.64
CA THR A 609 11.63 20.98 12.97
C THR A 609 11.84 22.37 13.58
N LEU A 610 13.06 22.92 13.51
CA LEU A 610 13.36 24.25 14.01
C LEU A 610 12.62 25.35 13.26
N GLU A 611 12.52 25.24 11.93
CA GLU A 611 11.80 26.20 11.11
C GLU A 611 10.30 26.25 11.47
N LEU A 612 9.69 25.09 11.71
CA LEU A 612 8.29 24.99 12.10
C LEU A 612 8.04 25.63 13.46
N ILE A 613 8.89 25.34 14.45
CA ILE A 613 8.75 25.92 15.79
C ILE A 613 8.79 27.45 15.73
N ARG A 614 9.68 28.01 14.90
CA ARG A 614 9.77 29.46 14.68
C ARG A 614 8.54 30.00 13.96
N ARG A 615 8.14 29.37 12.86
CA ARG A 615 7.03 29.83 12.01
C ARG A 615 5.68 29.80 12.73
N TYR A 616 5.45 28.80 13.57
CA TYR A 616 4.20 28.59 14.30
C TYR A 616 4.23 29.11 15.74
N GLY A 617 5.29 29.80 16.15
CA GLY A 617 5.39 30.43 17.47
C GLY A 617 5.20 29.45 18.63
N MET A 618 5.75 28.23 18.52
CA MET A 618 5.65 27.25 19.59
C MET A 618 6.65 27.58 20.71
N GLU A 619 6.09 27.86 21.89
CA GLU A 619 6.84 28.20 23.09
C GLU A 619 6.72 27.08 24.14
N GLY A 620 7.58 27.13 25.17
CA GLY A 620 7.60 26.16 26.26
C GLY A 620 8.47 24.93 26.02
N TYR A 621 8.11 23.82 26.68
CA TYR A 621 8.95 22.63 26.83
C TYR A 621 9.46 22.04 25.51
N LEU A 622 8.59 21.92 24.49
CA LEU A 622 8.96 21.30 23.21
C LEU A 622 10.02 22.13 22.47
N SER A 623 9.88 23.45 22.48
CA SER A 623 10.84 24.38 21.86
C SER A 623 12.21 24.29 22.54
N GLN A 624 12.24 24.29 23.88
CA GLN A 624 13.47 24.13 24.66
C GLN A 624 14.13 22.78 24.40
N ARG A 625 13.35 21.70 24.35
CA ARG A 625 13.85 20.35 24.09
C ARG A 625 14.50 20.23 22.71
N VAL A 626 13.92 20.85 21.68
CA VAL A 626 14.50 20.84 20.33
C VAL A 626 15.82 21.61 20.30
N LYS A 627 15.88 22.78 20.96
CA LYS A 627 17.11 23.58 21.10
C LYS A 627 18.22 22.83 21.84
N LEU A 628 17.88 22.07 22.89
CA LEU A 628 18.84 21.21 23.59
C LEU A 628 19.41 20.14 22.66
N ILE A 629 18.56 19.47 21.88
CA ILE A 629 18.99 18.47 20.90
C ILE A 629 19.85 19.11 19.79
N GLU A 630 19.50 20.30 19.33
CA GLU A 630 20.33 21.07 18.39
C GLU A 630 21.72 21.35 18.99
N GLY A 631 21.79 21.74 20.26
CA GLY A 631 23.04 21.94 20.99
C GLY A 631 23.87 20.65 21.12
N GLU A 632 23.25 19.53 21.48
CA GLU A 632 23.90 18.21 21.55
C GLU A 632 24.48 17.80 20.20
N ILE A 633 23.69 17.92 19.13
CA ILE A 633 24.11 17.60 17.76
C ILE A 633 25.26 18.50 17.34
N SER A 634 25.17 19.80 17.60
CA SER A 634 26.22 20.77 17.25
C SER A 634 27.51 20.50 18.02
N SER A 635 27.41 20.07 19.29
CA SER A 635 28.56 19.67 20.11
C SER A 635 29.21 18.38 19.58
N LEU A 636 28.40 17.37 19.24
CA LEU A 636 28.87 16.07 18.73
C LEU A 636 29.51 16.17 17.34
N PHE A 637 29.01 17.07 16.49
CA PHE A 637 29.51 17.24 15.13
C PHE A 637 30.35 18.51 14.96
N LYS A 638 30.94 19.05 16.03
CA LYS A 638 31.83 20.21 15.98
C LYS A 638 32.76 20.05 14.79
N GLU A 639 32.53 20.87 13.76
CA GLU A 639 33.50 21.07 12.71
C GLU A 639 34.64 21.83 13.37
N GLU A 640 35.87 21.32 13.31
CA GLU A 640 37.05 22.16 13.39
C GLU A 640 37.01 23.11 12.19
N LYS A 641 36.14 24.12 12.25
CA LYS A 641 36.32 25.33 11.48
C LYS A 641 37.50 26.02 12.13
N ILE A 642 38.68 25.79 11.56
CA ILE A 642 39.79 26.73 11.70
C ILE A 642 39.21 28.10 11.35
N ASN A 643 39.19 28.99 12.34
CA ASN A 643 38.72 30.36 12.20
C ASN A 643 39.54 31.06 11.12
N SER A 644 39.00 31.16 9.90
CA SER A 644 39.30 32.25 8.99
C SER A 644 38.00 33.02 8.79
N ALA A 645 37.99 34.27 9.25
CA ALA A 645 36.85 35.16 9.11
C ALA A 645 36.34 35.21 7.67
N ASP A 646 35.03 35.39 7.57
CA ASP A 646 34.17 35.24 6.41
C ASP A 646 34.69 35.86 5.09
N LEU A 647 34.85 35.04 4.06
CA LEU A 647 34.84 35.44 2.65
C LEU A 647 33.94 34.45 1.91
N SER A 648 32.66 34.79 1.80
CA SER A 648 31.55 34.00 1.26
C SER A 648 31.67 33.55 -0.22
N ARG A 649 32.83 33.70 -0.86
CA ARG A 649 33.08 33.40 -2.26
C ARG A 649 34.54 33.00 -2.41
N PHE A 650 34.79 32.13 -3.37
CA PHE A 650 36.09 31.70 -3.91
C PHE A 650 36.56 30.29 -3.51
N LEU A 651 36.02 29.35 -4.31
CA LEU A 651 36.70 28.21 -4.93
C LEU A 651 36.48 26.83 -4.27
N CYS A 652 35.59 26.09 -4.96
CA CYS A 652 35.44 24.63 -5.01
C CYS A 652 36.57 23.81 -4.38
N ASP A 653 36.22 22.92 -3.45
CA ASP A 653 36.36 21.47 -3.71
C ASP A 653 35.62 20.61 -2.66
N GLU A 654 34.84 19.63 -3.14
CA GLU A 654 34.20 18.61 -2.31
C GLU A 654 35.27 17.66 -1.73
N ARG A 655 35.73 17.87 -0.50
CA ARG A 655 36.52 16.86 0.22
C ARG A 655 35.62 15.82 0.88
N LYS A 656 35.72 14.58 0.41
CA LYS A 656 35.23 13.37 1.09
C LYS A 656 35.88 13.25 2.46
N VAL A 657 35.09 13.43 3.53
CA VAL A 657 35.51 13.22 4.93
C VAL A 657 36.07 11.80 5.09
N LYS A 658 37.34 11.68 5.50
CA LYS A 658 37.94 10.40 5.87
C LYS A 658 37.59 10.12 7.34
N LEU A 659 37.46 8.84 7.68
CA LEU A 659 37.17 8.40 9.06
C LEU A 659 38.22 8.91 10.08
N VAL A 660 39.43 9.22 9.61
CA VAL A 660 40.54 9.74 10.40
C VAL A 660 40.29 11.19 10.85
N ASP A 661 39.41 11.93 10.18
CA ASP A 661 39.07 13.30 10.57
C ASP A 661 37.98 13.36 11.66
N PHE A 662 37.45 12.19 12.09
CA PHE A 662 36.41 12.06 13.11
C PHE A 662 36.92 11.42 14.42
N LEU A 663 38.08 10.75 14.38
CA LEU A 663 38.77 10.23 15.56
C LEU A 663 39.74 11.29 16.07
#